data_AF-A0A7K5SYJ2-F1
#
_entry.id   AF-A0A7K5SYJ2-F1
#
_cell.length_a   1.000
_cell.length_b   1.000
_cell.length_c   1.000
_cell.angle_alpha   90.00
_cell.angle_beta   90.00
_cell.angle_gamma   90.00
#
_symmetry.space_group_name_H-M   'P 1'
#
loop_
_entity.id
_entity.type
_entity.pdbx_description
1 polymer ?
#
loop_
_entity_poly.entity_id
_entity_poly.type
_entity_poly.pdbx_seq_one_letter_code
_entity_poly.pdbx_strand_id
1 'polypeptide(L)'
;MEFPAHNQKAASTPPRAKTAEALNSELNDAVYNRDKKTVLELLEQGADVNSKVDSGWTPLQTAVRIDEEELVRLLLDRGASLQARKDNGGTAFTEAGIAGNVEVLKLLLERGSDINEQDINGFTAFMEAAWYGKEEALRFLYSRGAKVNLRRETSEEKAKLHKGGATALMDACRERHFSAVKILVEEMGADVNIRDNRDRNALIHALKKGLGKRRHESPVPIVRFLLEHGVDVKSKDECGKTALILAVERESPELVTALLEKDEIDIDDADEEGNTALMVAVEKGDCRIAKLLCEKGARTDRGNLIAVARRNRSSSMENLLREHKVRLVPETPRAWEPNSKRWRAQLKKLDQMYRPMIGKLKTFPYIQQKIQDGIYLGLHGGTEVAVQITHSAEGDKEKEFLEKCSHSEHLLKLFQSEKEKGCMYLCFPLWEKNLQEHLQDHEGQKDHKAALQIIFQALRELHSLGFAHQDLQPRNFVIDLGGKIYLADFGNKRRSIEGQEELVKSDLEASSLLVLYVLTGGRKPLQEVVIKDLAPNSPDYMEVLDLVQSLSSPDERGLEGLSKHPYFWSNQSRFNFLKSIWNKIKDNPNRKSIFQHPNVTKKAFPYPQWTEMIHKDVLRVMENPRNAKPTKYRNDVTQLLRLMRNMDEHKDEGISNKIGDYAEYFLEVFPELTIYVYNSLRQNPTYSHLADFQDPS
;
A
#
# COMPACT_ATOMS: atom_id res chain seq x y z
N MET A 1 25.78 -1.65 -79.22
CA MET A 1 24.79 -2.75 -79.15
C MET A 1 24.08 -2.61 -77.82
N GLU A 2 22.99 -1.86 -77.84
CA GLU A 2 22.00 -1.73 -76.76
C GLU A 2 20.78 -2.58 -77.10
N PHE A 3 20.11 -3.10 -76.07
CA PHE A 3 18.66 -3.32 -75.90
C PHE A 3 18.45 -4.11 -74.57
N PRO A 4 17.31 -4.01 -73.86
CA PRO A 4 16.81 -2.81 -73.17
C PRO A 4 16.37 -3.11 -71.71
N ALA A 5 16.39 -2.12 -70.82
CA ALA A 5 15.64 -2.17 -69.56
C ALA A 5 14.30 -1.43 -69.73
N HIS A 6 13.20 -2.16 -69.54
CA HIS A 6 11.85 -1.67 -69.68
C HIS A 6 11.41 -0.86 -68.44
N ASN A 7 10.88 0.32 -68.71
CA ASN A 7 10.18 1.22 -67.80
C ASN A 7 9.05 0.51 -67.02
N GLN A 8 9.08 0.62 -65.69
CA GLN A 8 7.85 0.65 -64.90
C GLN A 8 7.69 2.06 -64.31
N LYS A 9 6.67 2.77 -64.80
CA LYS A 9 6.16 4.00 -64.21
C LYS A 9 5.72 3.72 -62.77
N ALA A 10 6.45 4.25 -61.79
CA ALA A 10 5.91 4.43 -60.46
C ALA A 10 4.94 5.61 -60.50
N ALA A 11 3.64 5.31 -60.41
CA ALA A 11 2.62 6.30 -60.15
C ALA A 11 2.95 6.99 -58.81
N SER A 12 3.00 8.32 -58.83
CA SER A 12 3.08 9.15 -57.63
C SER A 12 1.90 8.83 -56.72
N THR A 13 2.16 8.17 -55.60
CA THR A 13 1.25 8.10 -54.45
C THR A 13 0.88 9.53 -54.02
N PRO A 14 -0.40 9.87 -53.84
CA PRO A 14 -0.77 11.15 -53.25
C PRO A 14 -0.21 11.23 -51.82
N PRO A 15 0.13 12.43 -51.31
CA PRO A 15 0.67 12.57 -49.97
C PRO A 15 -0.32 11.96 -48.98
N ARG A 16 0.17 11.04 -48.16
CA ARG A 16 -0.59 10.34 -47.11
C ARG A 16 -1.28 11.42 -46.27
N ALA A 17 -2.60 11.52 -46.34
CA ALA A 17 -3.37 12.47 -45.56
C ALA A 17 -2.95 12.35 -44.10
N LYS A 18 -2.52 13.47 -43.48
CA LYS A 18 -2.17 13.50 -42.06
C LYS A 18 -3.36 12.97 -41.26
N THR A 19 -3.11 12.15 -40.25
CA THR A 19 -4.18 11.68 -39.36
C THR A 19 -4.80 12.87 -38.64
N ALA A 20 -6.10 12.80 -38.33
CA ALA A 20 -6.80 13.87 -37.60
C ALA A 20 -6.10 14.21 -36.27
N GLU A 21 -5.55 13.21 -35.59
CA GLU A 21 -4.75 13.38 -34.37
C GLU A 21 -3.47 14.19 -34.60
N ALA A 22 -2.76 13.95 -35.71
CA ALA A 22 -1.56 14.71 -36.05
C ALA A 22 -1.89 16.17 -36.36
N LEU A 23 -2.98 16.43 -37.10
CA LEU A 23 -3.45 17.79 -37.39
C LEU A 23 -3.82 18.56 -36.11
N ASN A 24 -4.47 17.88 -35.17
CA ASN A 24 -4.88 18.46 -33.88
C ASN A 24 -3.70 18.80 -32.97
N SER A 25 -2.70 17.92 -32.91
CA SER A 25 -1.45 18.20 -32.18
C SER A 25 -0.69 19.37 -32.80
N GLU A 26 -0.53 19.36 -34.13
CA GLU A 26 0.15 20.44 -34.86
C GLU A 26 -0.56 21.79 -34.70
N LEU A 27 -1.90 21.80 -34.58
CA LEU A 27 -2.66 23.03 -34.34
C LEU A 27 -2.30 23.68 -33.00
N ASN A 28 -2.25 22.88 -31.92
CA ASN A 28 -1.85 23.40 -30.61
C ASN A 28 -0.40 23.88 -30.60
N ASP A 29 0.51 23.17 -31.27
CA ASP A 29 1.90 23.59 -31.42
C ASP A 29 2.03 24.89 -32.20
N ALA A 30 1.28 25.04 -33.30
CA ALA A 30 1.25 26.27 -34.09
C ALA A 30 0.72 27.46 -33.28
N VAL A 31 -0.33 27.25 -32.47
CA VAL A 31 -0.84 28.27 -31.54
C VAL A 31 0.24 28.63 -30.52
N TYR A 32 0.86 27.64 -29.88
CA TYR A 32 1.90 27.87 -28.88
C TYR A 32 3.09 28.67 -29.43
N ASN A 33 3.48 28.39 -30.69
CA ASN A 33 4.55 29.08 -31.41
C ASN A 33 4.12 30.43 -32.01
N ARG A 34 2.87 30.88 -31.81
CA ARG A 34 2.30 32.13 -32.33
C ARG A 34 2.25 32.19 -33.87
N ASP A 35 2.26 31.05 -34.56
CA ASP A 35 2.25 30.97 -36.02
C ASP A 35 0.82 31.05 -36.57
N LYS A 36 0.31 32.29 -36.69
CA LYS A 36 -1.04 32.56 -37.20
C LYS A 36 -1.30 31.97 -38.59
N LYS A 37 -0.27 31.91 -39.45
CA LYS A 37 -0.42 31.39 -40.81
C LYS A 37 -0.65 29.88 -40.77
N THR A 38 0.17 29.15 -40.04
CA THR A 38 0.00 27.69 -39.89
C THR A 38 -1.28 27.35 -39.14
N VAL A 39 -1.69 28.14 -38.15
CA VAL A 39 -3.01 27.98 -37.49
C VAL A 39 -4.16 28.06 -38.50
N LEU A 40 -4.15 29.05 -39.40
CA LEU A 40 -5.17 29.19 -40.44
C LEU A 40 -5.18 28.00 -41.40
N GLU A 41 -4.00 27.62 -41.91
CA GLU A 41 -3.84 26.50 -42.85
C GLU A 41 -4.31 25.16 -42.24
N LEU A 42 -4.03 24.91 -40.95
CA LEU A 42 -4.44 23.69 -40.25
C LEU A 42 -5.96 23.65 -40.02
N LEU A 43 -6.57 24.78 -39.65
CA LEU A 43 -8.03 24.87 -39.51
C LEU A 43 -8.74 24.68 -40.85
N GLU A 44 -8.20 25.21 -41.96
CA GLU A 44 -8.72 24.98 -43.31
C GLU A 44 -8.56 23.52 -43.77
N GLN A 45 -7.53 22.82 -43.30
CA GLN A 45 -7.32 21.38 -43.51
C GLN A 45 -8.24 20.51 -42.64
N GLY A 46 -9.08 21.10 -41.79
CA GLY A 46 -10.05 20.38 -40.95
C GLY A 46 -9.52 19.95 -39.58
N ALA A 47 -8.45 20.58 -39.07
CA ALA A 47 -8.07 20.42 -37.67
C ALA A 47 -9.22 20.85 -36.75
N ASP A 48 -9.49 20.07 -35.71
CA ASP A 48 -10.52 20.38 -34.74
C ASP A 48 -10.03 21.48 -33.80
N VAL A 49 -10.68 22.66 -33.89
CA VAL A 49 -10.39 23.84 -33.07
C VAL A 49 -10.58 23.58 -31.56
N ASN A 50 -11.34 22.55 -31.20
CA ASN A 50 -11.60 22.13 -29.81
C ASN A 50 -10.81 20.90 -29.38
N SER A 51 -9.87 20.45 -30.22
CA SER A 51 -9.05 19.29 -29.92
C SER A 51 -8.26 19.47 -28.63
N LYS A 52 -8.09 18.37 -27.90
CA LYS A 52 -7.33 18.34 -26.66
C LYS A 52 -5.99 17.66 -26.88
N VAL A 53 -4.92 18.30 -26.42
CA VAL A 53 -3.59 17.69 -26.30
C VAL A 53 -3.32 17.29 -24.85
N ASP A 54 -2.07 16.96 -24.52
CA ASP A 54 -1.64 16.55 -23.18
C ASP A 54 -2.23 17.43 -22.07
N SER A 55 -2.70 16.81 -20.99
CA SER A 55 -3.39 17.46 -19.87
C SER A 55 -4.73 18.16 -20.24
N GLY A 56 -5.30 17.83 -21.39
CA GLY A 56 -6.62 18.30 -21.82
C GLY A 56 -6.64 19.72 -22.40
N TRP A 57 -5.47 20.31 -22.72
CA TRP A 57 -5.39 21.69 -23.23
C TRP A 57 -6.00 21.82 -24.62
N THR A 58 -6.77 22.89 -24.83
CA THR A 58 -7.31 23.30 -26.13
C THR A 58 -6.47 24.40 -26.77
N PRO A 59 -6.56 24.58 -28.11
CA PRO A 59 -5.94 25.70 -28.81
C PRO A 59 -6.30 27.05 -28.18
N LEU A 60 -7.57 27.26 -27.81
CA LEU A 60 -8.04 28.50 -27.20
C LEU A 60 -7.36 28.78 -25.86
N GLN A 61 -7.29 27.80 -24.96
CA GLN A 61 -6.61 27.95 -23.67
C GLN A 61 -5.11 28.18 -23.85
N THR A 62 -4.49 27.55 -24.85
CA THR A 62 -3.09 27.78 -25.18
C THR A 62 -2.87 29.22 -25.66
N ALA A 63 -3.73 29.75 -26.55
CA ALA A 63 -3.67 31.14 -27.00
C ALA A 63 -3.84 32.15 -25.85
N VAL A 64 -4.75 31.88 -24.91
CA VAL A 64 -4.93 32.69 -23.70
C VAL A 64 -3.67 32.69 -22.83
N ARG A 65 -3.11 31.51 -22.56
CA ARG A 65 -1.94 31.35 -21.69
C ARG A 65 -0.69 32.05 -22.23
N ILE A 66 -0.51 32.08 -23.55
CA ILE A 66 0.60 32.79 -24.19
C ILE A 66 0.30 34.28 -24.43
N ASP A 67 -0.88 34.75 -24.05
CA ASP A 67 -1.26 36.15 -24.14
C ASP A 67 -1.37 36.70 -25.58
N GLU A 68 -1.90 35.91 -26.52
CA GLU A 68 -2.09 36.30 -27.92
C GLU A 68 -3.56 36.58 -28.23
N GLU A 69 -4.01 37.80 -27.95
CA GLU A 69 -5.41 38.22 -28.13
C GLU A 69 -5.95 37.96 -29.55
N GLU A 70 -5.13 38.22 -30.58
CA GLU A 70 -5.52 37.99 -31.98
C GLU A 70 -5.72 36.51 -32.30
N LEU A 71 -4.94 35.61 -31.68
CA LEU A 71 -5.18 34.17 -31.80
C LEU A 71 -6.42 33.74 -31.03
N VAL A 72 -6.68 34.34 -29.87
CA VAL A 72 -7.92 34.10 -29.11
C VAL A 72 -9.14 34.49 -29.96
N ARG A 73 -9.14 35.68 -30.56
CA ARG A 73 -10.20 36.13 -31.48
C ARG A 73 -10.37 35.17 -32.65
N LEU A 74 -9.26 34.85 -33.34
CA LEU A 74 -9.28 33.93 -34.48
C LEU A 74 -9.91 32.58 -34.12
N LEU A 75 -9.46 31.96 -33.03
CA LEU A 75 -9.95 30.65 -32.62
C LEU A 75 -11.44 30.69 -32.24
N LEU A 76 -11.89 31.74 -31.55
CA LEU A 76 -13.31 31.94 -31.23
C LEU A 76 -14.17 32.14 -32.49
N ASP A 77 -13.69 32.92 -33.46
CA ASP A 77 -14.38 33.13 -34.74
C ASP A 77 -14.45 31.83 -35.58
N ARG A 78 -13.56 30.87 -35.30
CA ARG A 78 -13.53 29.53 -35.89
C ARG A 78 -14.27 28.48 -35.07
N GLY A 79 -15.02 28.88 -34.04
CA GLY A 79 -15.89 27.98 -33.27
C GLY A 79 -15.23 27.30 -32.08
N ALA A 80 -14.13 27.85 -31.54
CA ALA A 80 -13.59 27.40 -30.27
C ALA A 80 -14.64 27.57 -29.13
N SER A 81 -14.82 26.52 -28.35
CA SER A 81 -15.79 26.47 -27.26
C SER A 81 -15.24 27.15 -26.01
N LEU A 82 -15.98 28.12 -25.50
CA LEU A 82 -15.72 28.76 -24.20
C LEU A 82 -15.87 27.78 -23.03
N GLN A 83 -16.71 26.76 -23.20
CA GLN A 83 -17.03 25.77 -22.17
C GLN A 83 -16.09 24.57 -22.18
N ALA A 84 -15.10 24.54 -23.08
CA ALA A 84 -14.10 23.49 -23.10
C ALA A 84 -13.23 23.55 -21.84
N ARG A 85 -13.05 22.38 -21.22
CA ARG A 85 -12.31 22.23 -19.96
C ARG A 85 -11.10 21.33 -20.15
N LYS A 86 -9.95 21.76 -19.62
CA LYS A 86 -8.78 20.89 -19.50
C LYS A 86 -8.94 19.93 -18.31
N ASP A 87 -7.96 19.06 -18.05
CA ASP A 87 -8.13 17.95 -17.10
C ASP A 87 -8.42 18.40 -15.65
N ASN A 88 -7.96 19.59 -15.25
CA ASN A 88 -8.28 20.18 -13.95
C ASN A 88 -9.63 20.94 -13.95
N GLY A 89 -10.39 20.92 -15.05
CA GLY A 89 -11.65 21.66 -15.19
C GLY A 89 -11.52 23.12 -15.61
N GLY A 90 -10.32 23.69 -15.70
CA GLY A 90 -10.13 25.10 -16.07
C GLY A 90 -10.60 25.37 -17.50
N THR A 91 -11.15 26.57 -17.74
CA THR A 91 -11.63 27.08 -19.03
C THR A 91 -10.65 28.14 -19.58
N ALA A 92 -10.89 28.65 -20.78
CA ALA A 92 -10.15 29.80 -21.30
C ALA A 92 -10.27 31.03 -20.38
N PHE A 93 -11.43 31.22 -19.73
CA PHE A 93 -11.65 32.38 -18.86
C PHE A 93 -10.90 32.28 -17.53
N THR A 94 -10.85 31.09 -16.91
CA THR A 94 -10.03 30.89 -15.70
C THR A 94 -8.55 31.09 -16.00
N GLU A 95 -8.06 30.61 -17.14
CA GLU A 95 -6.67 30.84 -17.58
C GLU A 95 -6.35 32.32 -17.86
N ALA A 96 -7.33 33.08 -18.36
CA ALA A 96 -7.15 34.52 -18.56
C ALA A 96 -6.99 35.26 -17.22
N GLY A 97 -7.59 34.76 -16.13
CA GLY A 97 -7.35 35.23 -14.76
C GLY A 97 -5.90 35.00 -14.31
N ILE A 98 -5.32 33.84 -14.64
CA ILE A 98 -3.91 33.51 -14.37
C ILE A 98 -2.97 34.45 -15.14
N ALA A 99 -3.24 34.64 -16.44
CA ALA A 99 -2.47 35.55 -17.28
C ALA A 99 -2.58 37.00 -16.78
N GLY A 100 -3.78 37.38 -16.33
CA GLY A 100 -4.12 38.72 -15.87
C GLY A 100 -4.37 39.71 -17.01
N ASN A 101 -4.61 39.22 -18.24
CA ASN A 101 -4.91 40.09 -19.38
C ASN A 101 -6.39 40.49 -19.37
N VAL A 102 -6.62 41.78 -19.10
CA VAL A 102 -7.96 42.38 -19.04
C VAL A 102 -8.69 42.34 -20.39
N GLU A 103 -7.99 42.55 -21.51
CA GLU A 103 -8.60 42.55 -22.84
C GLU A 103 -9.08 41.15 -23.24
N VAL A 104 -8.30 40.11 -22.91
CA VAL A 104 -8.73 38.72 -23.12
C VAL A 104 -9.90 38.35 -22.20
N LEU A 105 -9.86 38.74 -20.91
CA LEU A 105 -11.00 38.54 -20.00
C LEU A 105 -12.27 39.23 -20.52
N LYS A 106 -12.14 40.46 -21.01
CA LYS A 106 -13.24 41.24 -21.59
C LYS A 106 -13.79 40.57 -22.85
N LEU A 107 -12.93 40.16 -23.77
CA LEU A 107 -13.32 39.45 -24.99
C LEU A 107 -14.09 38.16 -24.66
N LEU A 108 -13.60 37.35 -23.73
CA LEU A 108 -14.26 36.09 -23.35
C LEU A 108 -15.63 36.32 -22.70
N LEU A 109 -15.79 37.36 -21.84
CA LEU A 109 -17.09 37.74 -21.30
C LEU A 109 -18.07 38.23 -22.38
N GLU A 110 -17.61 39.06 -23.33
CA GLU A 110 -18.42 39.53 -24.45
C GLU A 110 -18.91 38.36 -25.33
N ARG A 111 -18.15 37.26 -25.37
CA ARG A 111 -18.51 36.03 -26.10
C ARG A 111 -19.35 35.06 -25.27
N GLY A 112 -19.63 35.36 -24.00
CA GLY A 112 -20.57 34.64 -23.16
C GLY A 112 -19.97 33.73 -22.08
N SER A 113 -18.70 33.90 -21.70
CA SER A 113 -18.15 33.25 -20.50
C SER A 113 -18.91 33.66 -19.24
N ASP A 114 -19.10 32.74 -18.29
CA ASP A 114 -19.66 33.05 -16.98
C ASP A 114 -18.56 33.61 -16.07
N ILE A 115 -18.78 34.82 -15.56
CA ILE A 115 -17.88 35.55 -14.67
C ILE A 115 -17.50 34.76 -13.40
N ASN A 116 -18.37 33.86 -12.94
CA ASN A 116 -18.19 33.07 -11.72
C ASN A 116 -18.02 31.57 -11.97
N GLU A 117 -17.70 31.15 -13.20
CA GLU A 117 -17.46 29.73 -13.46
C GLU A 117 -16.27 29.18 -12.66
N GLN A 118 -16.38 27.91 -12.28
CA GLN A 118 -15.40 27.23 -11.43
C GLN A 118 -14.78 26.02 -12.13
N ASP A 119 -13.50 25.77 -11.87
CA ASP A 119 -12.84 24.50 -12.22
C ASP A 119 -13.28 23.35 -11.27
N ILE A 120 -12.74 22.12 -11.44
CA ILE A 120 -13.13 20.98 -10.57
C ILE A 120 -12.69 21.13 -9.10
N ASN A 121 -11.87 22.14 -8.82
CA ASN A 121 -11.37 22.46 -7.49
C ASN A 121 -12.02 23.73 -6.93
N GLY A 122 -12.95 24.34 -7.65
CA GLY A 122 -13.69 25.52 -7.23
C GLY A 122 -13.03 26.86 -7.59
N PHE A 123 -11.91 26.88 -8.32
CA PHE A 123 -11.22 28.12 -8.70
C PHE A 123 -12.00 28.88 -9.76
N THR A 124 -12.21 30.18 -9.51
CA THR A 124 -12.73 31.15 -10.49
C THR A 124 -11.58 31.97 -11.07
N ALA A 125 -11.81 32.66 -12.19
CA ALA A 125 -10.85 33.62 -12.75
C ALA A 125 -10.44 34.70 -11.73
N PHE A 126 -11.35 35.09 -10.82
CA PHE A 126 -11.08 36.05 -9.75
C PHE A 126 -10.12 35.49 -8.69
N MET A 127 -10.28 34.23 -8.30
CA MET A 127 -9.34 33.56 -7.39
C MET A 127 -7.96 33.38 -8.03
N GLU A 128 -7.91 33.01 -9.31
CA GLU A 128 -6.65 32.91 -10.05
C GLU A 128 -5.94 34.27 -10.12
N ALA A 129 -6.65 35.34 -10.48
CA ALA A 129 -6.08 36.69 -10.47
C ALA A 129 -5.53 37.09 -9.09
N ALA A 130 -6.20 36.70 -8.00
CA ALA A 130 -5.71 36.92 -6.64
C ALA A 130 -4.46 36.09 -6.29
N TRP A 131 -4.45 34.80 -6.67
CA TRP A 131 -3.32 33.90 -6.48
C TRP A 131 -2.06 34.41 -7.18
N TYR A 132 -2.20 35.00 -8.37
CA TYR A 132 -1.08 35.51 -9.18
C TYR A 132 -0.84 37.02 -9.04
N GLY A 133 -1.58 37.71 -8.17
CA GLY A 133 -1.39 39.13 -7.88
C GLY A 133 -1.72 40.06 -9.06
N LYS A 134 -2.72 39.69 -9.88
CA LYS A 134 -3.13 40.43 -11.09
C LYS A 134 -4.14 41.52 -10.74
N GLU A 135 -3.62 42.65 -10.25
CA GLU A 135 -4.43 43.76 -9.71
C GLU A 135 -5.45 44.33 -10.71
N GLU A 136 -5.06 44.59 -11.95
CA GLU A 136 -5.95 45.12 -12.98
C GLU A 136 -7.06 44.12 -13.36
N ALA A 137 -6.71 42.83 -13.45
CA ALA A 137 -7.67 41.76 -13.68
C ALA A 137 -8.68 41.64 -12.52
N LEU A 138 -8.23 41.74 -11.26
CA LEU A 138 -9.13 41.75 -10.10
C LEU A 138 -10.13 42.92 -10.17
N ARG A 139 -9.65 44.13 -10.45
CA ARG A 139 -10.51 45.33 -10.60
C ARG A 139 -11.52 45.15 -11.72
N PHE A 140 -11.07 44.66 -12.87
CA PHE A 140 -11.94 44.39 -14.00
C PHE A 140 -13.01 43.35 -13.64
N LEU A 141 -12.60 42.17 -13.15
CA LEU A 141 -13.52 41.08 -12.79
C LEU A 141 -14.54 41.52 -11.74
N TYR A 142 -14.11 42.26 -10.71
CA TYR A 142 -15.00 42.85 -9.72
C TYR A 142 -16.03 43.79 -10.35
N SER A 143 -15.60 44.70 -11.23
CA SER A 143 -16.51 45.61 -11.96
C SER A 143 -17.54 44.90 -12.85
N ARG A 144 -17.29 43.62 -13.19
CA ARG A 144 -18.18 42.75 -13.98
C ARG A 144 -19.01 41.79 -13.13
N GLY A 145 -18.97 41.90 -11.80
CA GLY A 145 -19.81 41.12 -10.89
C GLY A 145 -19.20 39.80 -10.40
N ALA A 146 -17.87 39.67 -10.41
CA ALA A 146 -17.21 38.55 -9.75
C ALA A 146 -17.52 38.53 -8.24
N LYS A 147 -17.86 37.35 -7.72
CA LYS A 147 -18.18 37.15 -6.30
C LYS A 147 -16.89 37.07 -5.47
N VAL A 148 -16.58 38.14 -4.77
CA VAL A 148 -15.34 38.30 -3.97
C VAL A 148 -15.20 37.26 -2.86
N ASN A 149 -16.30 37.02 -2.13
CA ASN A 149 -16.35 36.16 -0.95
C ASN A 149 -16.76 34.71 -1.24
N LEU A 150 -16.66 34.28 -2.50
CA LEU A 150 -16.99 32.90 -2.87
C LEU A 150 -16.01 31.92 -2.24
N ARG A 151 -16.53 30.82 -1.69
CA ARG A 151 -15.75 29.72 -1.12
C ARG A 151 -15.61 28.62 -2.16
N ARG A 152 -14.40 28.09 -2.36
CA ARG A 152 -14.17 27.00 -3.33
C ARG A 152 -15.05 25.80 -3.04
N GLU A 153 -15.87 25.43 -4.02
CA GLU A 153 -16.66 24.20 -4.02
C GLU A 153 -15.85 23.08 -4.67
N THR A 154 -15.75 21.94 -4.02
CA THR A 154 -15.00 20.78 -4.52
C THR A 154 -15.90 19.55 -4.52
N SER A 155 -15.47 18.46 -5.16
CA SER A 155 -16.19 17.18 -5.11
C SER A 155 -16.49 16.74 -3.67
N GLU A 156 -17.54 15.93 -3.50
CA GLU A 156 -17.97 15.44 -2.19
C GLU A 156 -16.86 14.65 -1.47
N GLU A 157 -16.05 13.89 -2.21
CA GLU A 157 -14.91 13.14 -1.68
C GLU A 157 -13.83 14.09 -1.14
N LYS A 158 -13.56 15.20 -1.85
CA LYS A 158 -12.61 16.22 -1.38
C LYS A 158 -13.16 16.97 -0.16
N ALA A 159 -14.45 17.28 -0.15
CA ALA A 159 -15.11 17.92 0.98
C ALA A 159 -15.08 17.05 2.25
N LYS A 160 -15.30 15.74 2.12
CA LYS A 160 -15.14 14.75 3.21
C LYS A 160 -13.72 14.70 3.80
N LEU A 161 -12.72 15.10 3.01
CA LEU A 161 -11.32 15.24 3.44
C LEU A 161 -10.98 16.67 3.92
N HIS A 162 -11.99 17.50 4.22
CA HIS A 162 -11.82 18.89 4.63
C HIS A 162 -11.01 19.70 3.60
N LYS A 163 -11.13 19.40 2.29
CA LYS A 163 -10.56 20.21 1.21
C LYS A 163 -11.62 21.16 0.65
N GLY A 164 -11.18 22.28 0.06
CA GLY A 164 -12.06 23.34 -0.43
C GLY A 164 -12.30 24.45 0.59
N GLY A 165 -13.25 25.32 0.29
CA GLY A 165 -13.72 26.40 1.18
C GLY A 165 -12.91 27.69 1.17
N ALA A 166 -11.72 27.70 0.54
CA ALA A 166 -10.86 28.88 0.51
C ALA A 166 -11.37 29.98 -0.44
N THR A 167 -10.93 31.23 -0.22
CA THR A 167 -11.34 32.43 -0.94
C THR A 167 -10.18 33.10 -1.68
N ALA A 168 -10.48 34.07 -2.55
CA ALA A 168 -9.48 34.87 -3.26
C ALA A 168 -8.53 35.62 -2.30
N LEU A 169 -9.06 36.15 -1.19
CA LEU A 169 -8.24 36.80 -0.16
C LEU A 169 -7.21 35.85 0.44
N MET A 170 -7.63 34.61 0.76
CA MET A 170 -6.74 33.59 1.29
C MET A 170 -5.61 33.21 0.31
N ASP A 171 -5.89 33.25 -0.99
CA ASP A 171 -4.90 32.97 -2.03
C ASP A 171 -3.87 34.10 -2.16
N ALA A 172 -4.34 35.36 -2.24
CA ALA A 172 -3.47 36.54 -2.25
C ALA A 172 -2.60 36.62 -0.99
N CYS A 173 -3.17 36.31 0.18
CA CYS A 173 -2.43 36.20 1.43
C CYS A 173 -1.36 35.11 1.37
N ARG A 174 -1.68 33.91 0.88
CA ARG A 174 -0.75 32.77 0.79
C ARG A 174 0.44 33.06 -0.13
N GLU A 175 0.19 33.69 -1.27
CA GLU A 175 1.22 33.99 -2.27
C GLU A 175 1.90 35.36 -2.06
N ARG A 176 1.54 36.06 -0.98
CA ARG A 176 2.18 37.31 -0.52
C ARG A 176 1.96 38.52 -1.42
N HIS A 177 0.84 38.58 -2.12
CA HIS A 177 0.49 39.73 -2.94
C HIS A 177 -0.16 40.85 -2.11
N PHE A 178 0.65 41.62 -1.38
CA PHE A 178 0.13 42.62 -0.43
C PHE A 178 -0.79 43.67 -1.09
N SER A 179 -0.44 44.16 -2.28
CA SER A 179 -1.28 45.09 -3.03
C SER A 179 -2.64 44.46 -3.37
N ALA A 180 -2.66 43.21 -3.83
CA ALA A 180 -3.92 42.49 -4.10
C ALA A 180 -4.74 42.29 -2.82
N VAL A 181 -4.11 41.98 -1.69
CA VAL A 181 -4.78 41.89 -0.38
C VAL A 181 -5.45 43.21 -0.01
N LYS A 182 -4.77 44.35 -0.18
CA LYS A 182 -5.36 45.68 0.07
C LYS A 182 -6.57 45.93 -0.82
N ILE A 183 -6.42 45.72 -2.13
CA ILE A 183 -7.50 45.91 -3.10
C ILE A 183 -8.72 45.06 -2.71
N LEU A 184 -8.50 43.79 -2.37
CA LEU A 184 -9.58 42.88 -1.99
C LEU A 184 -10.32 43.38 -0.73
N VAL A 185 -9.61 43.81 0.30
CA VAL A 185 -10.22 44.20 1.59
C VAL A 185 -10.80 45.62 1.53
N GLU A 186 -10.03 46.61 1.10
CA GLU A 186 -10.40 48.04 1.13
C GLU A 186 -11.37 48.42 0.01
N GLU A 187 -11.25 47.82 -1.17
CA GLU A 187 -12.02 48.25 -2.36
C GLU A 187 -13.13 47.27 -2.76
N MET A 188 -12.98 45.98 -2.45
CA MET A 188 -13.88 44.92 -2.92
C MET A 188 -14.69 44.26 -1.80
N GLY A 189 -14.51 44.68 -0.55
CA GLY A 189 -15.28 44.16 0.59
C GLY A 189 -15.02 42.67 0.88
N ALA A 190 -13.79 42.20 0.69
CA ALA A 190 -13.40 40.85 1.05
C ALA A 190 -13.49 40.65 2.58
N ASP A 191 -14.19 39.60 3.00
CA ASP A 191 -14.32 39.24 4.40
C ASP A 191 -13.07 38.49 4.88
N VAL A 192 -12.32 39.12 5.78
CA VAL A 192 -11.08 38.59 6.36
C VAL A 192 -11.30 37.36 7.25
N ASN A 193 -12.54 37.14 7.71
CA ASN A 193 -12.91 36.13 8.70
C ASN A 193 -13.57 34.88 8.13
N ILE A 194 -13.75 34.80 6.81
CA ILE A 194 -14.16 33.54 6.17
C ILE A 194 -13.13 32.46 6.50
N ARG A 195 -13.62 31.25 6.75
CA ARG A 195 -12.80 30.06 7.00
C ARG A 195 -12.97 29.02 5.89
N ASP A 196 -11.86 28.39 5.53
CA ASP A 196 -11.88 27.24 4.62
C ASP A 196 -12.44 25.98 5.31
N ASN A 197 -12.48 24.85 4.61
CA ASN A 197 -13.04 23.62 5.18
C ASN A 197 -12.17 22.98 6.28
N ARG A 198 -11.01 23.57 6.58
CA ARG A 198 -10.12 23.22 7.70
C ARG A 198 -10.10 24.29 8.79
N ASP A 199 -11.11 25.16 8.80
CA ASP A 199 -11.26 26.26 9.76
C ASP A 199 -10.13 27.31 9.71
N ARG A 200 -9.40 27.41 8.59
CA ARG A 200 -8.31 28.39 8.42
C ARG A 200 -8.84 29.66 7.77
N ASN A 201 -8.43 30.82 8.31
CA ASN A 201 -8.74 32.13 7.74
C ASN A 201 -7.55 32.73 6.96
N ALA A 202 -7.72 33.98 6.50
CA ALA A 202 -6.69 34.72 5.77
C ALA A 202 -5.37 34.87 6.54
N LEU A 203 -5.43 35.06 7.87
CA LEU A 203 -4.23 35.19 8.71
C LEU A 203 -3.40 33.91 8.72
N ILE A 204 -4.04 32.75 8.89
CA ILE A 204 -3.34 31.45 8.84
C ILE A 204 -2.71 31.24 7.46
N HIS A 205 -3.42 31.58 6.37
CA HIS A 205 -2.85 31.52 5.02
C HIS A 205 -1.65 32.48 4.83
N ALA A 206 -1.69 33.67 5.41
CA ALA A 206 -0.58 34.62 5.45
C ALA A 206 0.64 34.10 6.26
N LEU A 207 0.46 33.11 7.13
CA LEU A 207 1.52 32.51 7.93
C LEU A 207 2.00 31.14 7.41
N LYS A 208 1.28 30.46 6.52
CA LYS A 208 1.78 29.21 5.90
C LYS A 208 2.84 29.48 4.84
N LYS A 209 3.83 28.58 4.70
CA LYS A 209 4.84 28.68 3.63
C LYS A 209 4.14 28.60 2.27
N GLY A 210 4.45 29.54 1.36
CA GLY A 210 3.90 29.54 0.00
C GLY A 210 4.43 28.35 -0.81
N LEU A 211 3.73 27.95 -1.87
CA LEU A 211 4.09 26.78 -2.68
C LEU A 211 5.16 27.10 -3.76
N GLY A 212 5.46 28.38 -4.00
CA GLY A 212 6.33 28.83 -5.08
C GLY A 212 7.82 28.97 -4.73
N LYS A 213 8.69 28.82 -5.76
CA LYS A 213 10.15 29.02 -5.71
C LYS A 213 10.60 30.50 -5.71
N ARG A 214 9.67 31.47 -5.67
CA ARG A 214 9.99 32.90 -5.74
C ARG A 214 10.56 33.40 -4.40
N ARG A 215 11.39 34.45 -4.43
CA ARG A 215 11.85 35.15 -3.21
C ARG A 215 10.62 35.55 -2.41
N HIS A 216 10.37 34.87 -1.29
CA HIS A 216 9.20 35.15 -0.47
C HIS A 216 9.30 36.58 0.08
N GLU A 217 8.38 37.43 -0.35
CA GLU A 217 8.12 38.68 0.34
C GLU A 217 7.73 38.37 1.79
N SER A 218 8.15 39.25 2.70
CA SER A 218 7.87 39.08 4.12
C SER A 218 6.35 39.03 4.33
N PRO A 219 5.82 38.08 5.12
CA PRO A 219 4.41 38.07 5.50
C PRO A 219 4.02 39.24 6.42
N VAL A 220 4.99 39.97 6.99
CA VAL A 220 4.76 41.02 8.01
C VAL A 220 3.76 42.09 7.57
N PRO A 221 3.85 42.69 6.36
CA PRO A 221 2.90 43.72 5.94
C PRO A 221 1.46 43.21 5.84
N ILE A 222 1.29 41.99 5.30
CA ILE A 222 -0.04 41.36 5.18
C ILE A 222 -0.60 41.04 6.56
N VAL A 223 0.21 40.46 7.46
CA VAL A 223 -0.25 40.11 8.81
C VAL A 223 -0.68 41.37 9.56
N ARG A 224 0.14 42.42 9.58
CA ARG A 224 -0.24 43.70 10.23
C ARG A 224 -1.52 44.28 9.66
N PHE A 225 -1.63 44.31 8.35
CA PHE A 225 -2.83 44.81 7.68
C PHE A 225 -4.09 44.01 8.06
N LEU A 226 -4.02 42.67 8.07
CA LEU A 226 -5.15 41.84 8.49
C LEU A 226 -5.51 42.07 9.97
N LEU A 227 -4.51 42.23 10.84
CA LEU A 227 -4.69 42.56 12.27
C LEU A 227 -5.31 43.95 12.50
N GLU A 228 -5.04 44.91 11.60
CA GLU A 228 -5.68 46.24 11.59
C GLU A 228 -7.14 46.17 11.11
N HIS A 229 -7.46 45.20 10.24
CA HIS A 229 -8.80 44.99 9.67
C HIS A 229 -9.63 43.94 10.42
N GLY A 230 -9.30 43.66 11.69
CA GLY A 230 -10.15 42.84 12.58
C GLY A 230 -10.22 41.35 12.20
N VAL A 231 -9.14 40.79 11.65
CA VAL A 231 -9.05 39.33 11.45
C VAL A 231 -9.06 38.59 12.78
N ASP A 232 -9.79 37.49 12.84
CA ASP A 232 -9.83 36.61 14.00
C ASP A 232 -8.50 35.88 14.19
N VAL A 233 -7.79 36.21 15.26
CA VAL A 233 -6.48 35.64 15.60
C VAL A 233 -6.56 34.23 16.19
N LYS A 234 -7.76 33.74 16.55
CA LYS A 234 -7.96 32.44 17.23
C LYS A 234 -8.07 31.25 16.27
N SER A 235 -8.12 31.50 14.96
CA SER A 235 -8.11 30.43 13.97
C SER A 235 -6.81 29.63 14.06
N LYS A 236 -6.88 28.32 13.83
CA LYS A 236 -5.74 27.38 13.89
C LYS A 236 -5.54 26.72 12.54
N ASP A 237 -4.34 26.17 12.31
CA ASP A 237 -4.08 25.33 11.14
C ASP A 237 -4.51 23.87 11.35
N GLU A 238 -4.26 23.01 10.35
CA GLU A 238 -4.61 21.59 10.40
C GLU A 238 -3.88 20.75 11.47
N CYS A 239 -2.86 21.30 12.13
CA CYS A 239 -2.13 20.68 13.24
C CYS A 239 -2.52 21.32 14.58
N GLY A 240 -3.54 22.18 14.61
CA GLY A 240 -3.90 22.98 15.78
C GLY A 240 -2.94 24.14 16.06
N LYS A 241 -2.03 24.49 15.14
CA LYS A 241 -1.08 25.59 15.39
C LYS A 241 -1.77 26.94 15.30
N THR A 242 -1.51 27.77 16.30
CA THR A 242 -1.96 29.17 16.33
C THR A 242 -1.13 30.04 15.39
N ALA A 243 -1.64 31.24 15.09
CA ALA A 243 -0.87 32.26 14.38
C ALA A 243 0.48 32.56 15.06
N LEU A 244 0.50 32.57 16.41
CA LEU A 244 1.71 32.79 17.19
C LEU A 244 2.73 31.66 16.99
N ILE A 245 2.31 30.39 17.09
CA ILE A 245 3.19 29.24 16.84
C ILE A 245 3.78 29.30 15.43
N LEU A 246 2.95 29.58 14.41
CA LEU A 246 3.41 29.70 13.02
C LEU A 246 4.40 30.86 12.82
N ALA A 247 4.27 31.97 13.56
CA ALA A 247 5.23 33.07 13.55
C ALA A 247 6.57 32.68 14.17
N VAL A 248 6.56 31.89 15.26
CA VAL A 248 7.78 31.33 15.87
C VAL A 248 8.48 30.35 14.94
N GLU A 249 7.74 29.46 14.25
CA GLU A 249 8.32 28.52 13.28
C GLU A 249 8.99 29.19 12.08
N ARG A 250 8.63 30.46 11.83
CA ARG A 250 9.24 31.32 10.81
C ARG A 250 10.47 32.07 11.30
N GLU A 251 10.80 31.97 12.58
CA GLU A 251 11.94 32.68 13.19
C GLU A 251 11.84 34.20 12.94
N SER A 252 10.61 34.75 13.04
CA SER A 252 10.33 36.19 12.82
C SER A 252 9.86 36.87 14.11
N PRO A 253 10.77 37.54 14.84
CA PRO A 253 10.43 38.34 16.02
C PRO A 253 9.40 39.44 15.72
N GLU A 254 9.42 40.01 14.51
CA GLU A 254 8.50 41.08 14.10
C GLU A 254 7.06 40.57 14.01
N LEU A 255 6.84 39.36 13.48
CA LEU A 255 5.52 38.73 13.48
C LEU A 255 5.06 38.40 14.89
N VAL A 256 5.94 37.82 15.71
CA VAL A 256 5.65 37.49 17.11
C VAL A 256 5.24 38.76 17.87
N THR A 257 5.97 39.87 17.67
CA THR A 257 5.66 41.15 18.31
C THR A 257 4.30 41.68 17.84
N ALA A 258 4.05 41.74 16.53
CA ALA A 258 2.80 42.25 15.98
C ALA A 258 1.58 41.44 16.44
N LEU A 259 1.73 40.13 16.62
CA LEU A 259 0.70 39.26 17.17
C LEU A 259 0.48 39.55 18.66
N LEU A 260 1.55 39.59 19.47
CA LEU A 260 1.47 39.83 20.92
C LEU A 260 1.07 41.27 21.31
N GLU A 261 0.90 42.17 20.34
CA GLU A 261 0.25 43.48 20.53
C GLU A 261 -1.29 43.37 20.58
N LYS A 262 -1.86 42.20 20.25
CA LYS A 262 -3.30 41.93 20.31
C LYS A 262 -3.65 41.18 21.59
N ASP A 263 -4.54 41.78 22.39
CA ASP A 263 -4.98 41.23 23.68
C ASP A 263 -5.75 39.90 23.54
N GLU A 264 -6.31 39.59 22.36
CA GLU A 264 -7.04 38.34 22.14
C GLU A 264 -6.14 37.11 21.95
N ILE A 265 -4.83 37.29 21.81
CA ILE A 265 -3.88 36.17 21.64
C ILE A 265 -3.56 35.55 22.99
N ASP A 266 -3.90 34.27 23.13
CA ASP A 266 -3.41 33.44 24.21
C ASP A 266 -1.97 32.96 23.89
N ILE A 267 -1.00 33.49 24.63
CA ILE A 267 0.43 33.18 24.48
C ILE A 267 0.76 31.71 24.80
N ASP A 268 -0.08 31.06 25.60
CA ASP A 268 0.11 29.69 26.08
C ASP A 268 -0.77 28.66 25.37
N ASP A 269 -1.54 29.09 24.36
CA ASP A 269 -2.34 28.16 23.56
C ASP A 269 -1.41 27.19 22.81
N ALA A 270 -1.79 25.92 22.84
CA ALA A 270 -0.97 24.81 22.37
C ALA A 270 -1.56 24.21 21.09
N ASP A 271 -0.68 23.61 20.29
CA ASP A 271 -1.07 22.78 19.15
C ASP A 271 -1.58 21.39 19.58
N GLU A 272 -1.95 20.54 18.63
CA GLU A 272 -2.45 19.18 18.92
C GLU A 272 -1.41 18.27 19.61
N GLU A 273 -0.12 18.60 19.51
CA GLU A 273 0.97 17.90 20.19
C GLU A 273 1.23 18.45 21.61
N GLY A 274 0.53 19.53 22.00
CA GLY A 274 0.71 20.20 23.28
C GLY A 274 1.87 21.18 23.32
N ASN A 275 2.45 21.53 22.16
CA ASN A 275 3.54 22.51 22.08
C ASN A 275 2.97 23.94 22.14
N THR A 276 3.50 24.74 23.05
CA THR A 276 3.24 26.20 23.08
C THR A 276 4.27 26.95 22.22
N ALA A 277 4.00 28.22 21.92
CA ALA A 277 4.94 29.08 21.19
C ALA A 277 6.34 29.12 21.84
N LEU A 278 6.41 29.15 23.18
CA LEU A 278 7.68 29.14 23.92
C LEU A 278 8.44 27.81 23.75
N MET A 279 7.74 26.66 23.80
CA MET A 279 8.37 25.37 23.56
C MET A 279 8.97 25.28 22.16
N VAL A 280 8.24 25.75 21.15
CA VAL A 280 8.71 25.76 19.76
C VAL A 280 9.94 26.67 19.61
N ALA A 281 9.96 27.85 20.25
CA ALA A 281 11.11 28.75 20.22
C ALA A 281 12.37 28.11 20.86
N VAL A 282 12.18 27.40 21.97
CA VAL A 282 13.26 26.68 22.67
C VAL A 282 13.78 25.50 21.85
N GLU A 283 12.89 24.71 21.23
CA GLU A 283 13.26 23.61 20.35
C GLU A 283 14.06 24.09 19.13
N LYS A 284 13.69 25.24 18.56
CA LYS A 284 14.42 25.89 17.46
C LYS A 284 15.74 26.53 17.90
N GLY A 285 15.90 26.80 19.19
CA GLY A 285 17.06 27.50 19.73
C GLY A 285 17.04 29.01 19.51
N ASP A 286 15.89 29.61 19.14
CA ASP A 286 15.77 31.05 18.92
C ASP A 286 15.66 31.80 20.25
N CYS A 287 16.83 32.24 20.76
CA CYS A 287 16.92 32.96 22.03
C CYS A 287 16.19 34.32 21.99
N ARG A 288 16.05 34.96 20.83
CA ARG A 288 15.41 36.27 20.72
C ARG A 288 13.90 36.13 20.91
N ILE A 289 13.29 35.17 20.21
CA ILE A 289 11.86 34.90 20.33
C ILE A 289 11.52 34.29 21.69
N ALA A 290 12.33 33.35 22.19
CA ALA A 290 12.12 32.78 23.53
C ALA A 290 12.17 33.87 24.62
N LYS A 291 13.12 34.80 24.52
CA LYS A 291 13.22 35.94 25.45
C LYS A 291 11.95 36.80 25.38
N LEU A 292 11.55 37.18 24.17
CA LEU A 292 10.35 37.99 23.94
C LEU A 292 9.09 37.33 24.53
N LEU A 293 8.91 36.02 24.32
CA LEU A 293 7.77 35.28 24.87
C LEU A 293 7.80 35.24 26.40
N CYS A 294 8.96 35.00 27.02
CA CYS A 294 9.11 35.03 28.47
C CYS A 294 8.82 36.42 29.05
N GLU A 295 9.32 37.50 28.42
CA GLU A 295 9.07 38.88 28.83
C GLU A 295 7.58 39.27 28.71
N LYS A 296 6.87 38.68 27.75
CA LYS A 296 5.43 38.84 27.54
C LYS A 296 4.57 37.91 28.43
N GLY A 297 5.20 37.15 29.33
CA GLY A 297 4.50 36.38 30.36
C GLY A 297 4.14 34.94 29.97
N ALA A 298 4.77 34.37 28.94
CA ALA A 298 4.57 32.97 28.58
C ALA A 298 4.89 32.05 29.77
N ARG A 299 4.05 31.04 29.99
CA ARG A 299 4.23 30.08 31.07
C ARG A 299 5.45 29.21 30.85
N THR A 300 6.31 29.19 31.87
CA THR A 300 7.57 28.44 31.87
C THR A 300 7.48 27.07 32.55
N ASP A 301 6.31 26.73 33.12
CA ASP A 301 6.04 25.45 33.77
C ASP A 301 5.50 24.38 32.82
N ARG A 302 5.29 24.75 31.55
CA ARG A 302 4.82 23.86 30.49
C ARG A 302 6.02 23.29 29.72
N GLY A 303 6.09 21.95 29.64
CA GLY A 303 7.10 21.24 28.85
C GLY A 303 8.48 21.22 29.51
N ASN A 304 9.42 20.47 28.93
CA ASN A 304 10.75 20.28 29.49
C ASN A 304 11.80 21.25 28.88
N LEU A 305 11.53 22.56 28.97
CA LEU A 305 12.29 23.61 28.27
C LEU A 305 13.81 23.53 28.52
N ILE A 306 14.23 23.34 29.77
CA ILE A 306 15.66 23.23 30.13
C ILE A 306 16.30 21.97 29.54
N ALA A 307 15.61 20.82 29.56
CA ALA A 307 16.17 19.60 28.97
C ALA A 307 16.27 19.69 27.44
N VAL A 308 15.29 20.32 26.78
CA VAL A 308 15.34 20.60 25.34
C VAL A 308 16.55 21.48 25.01
N ALA A 309 16.75 22.58 25.75
CA ALA A 309 17.92 23.47 25.56
C ALA A 309 19.25 22.70 25.71
N ARG A 310 19.37 21.86 26.74
CA ARG A 310 20.55 21.00 26.99
C ARG A 310 20.78 20.00 25.87
N ARG A 311 19.71 19.35 25.40
CA ARG A 311 19.75 18.37 24.30
C ARG A 311 20.25 19.00 23.01
N ASN A 312 19.81 20.22 22.73
CA ASN A 312 20.26 21.01 21.59
C ASN A 312 21.63 21.66 21.82
N ARG A 313 22.27 21.40 22.99
CA ARG A 313 23.56 21.97 23.40
C ARG A 313 23.59 23.50 23.36
N SER A 314 22.45 24.14 23.60
CA SER A 314 22.31 25.60 23.57
C SER A 314 22.47 26.18 24.97
N SER A 315 23.71 26.45 25.37
CA SER A 315 24.03 27.07 26.67
C SER A 315 23.38 28.44 26.83
N SER A 316 23.30 29.22 25.74
CA SER A 316 22.64 30.53 25.74
C SER A 316 21.15 30.42 26.04
N MET A 317 20.46 29.44 25.46
CA MET A 317 19.05 29.18 25.74
C MET A 317 18.84 28.70 27.18
N GLU A 318 19.69 27.79 27.68
CA GLU A 318 19.61 27.34 29.08
C GLU A 318 19.79 28.51 30.06
N ASN A 319 20.76 29.40 29.82
CA ASN A 319 20.99 30.58 30.66
C ASN A 319 19.78 31.52 30.61
N LEU A 320 19.26 31.82 29.42
CA LEU A 320 18.06 32.64 29.24
C LEU A 320 16.86 32.08 30.03
N LEU A 321 16.62 30.78 29.94
CA LEU A 321 15.52 30.12 30.65
C LEU A 321 15.72 30.19 32.17
N ARG A 322 16.96 30.07 32.66
CA ARG A 322 17.29 30.23 34.09
C ARG A 322 17.07 31.65 34.58
N GLU A 323 17.42 32.67 33.78
CA GLU A 323 17.15 34.08 34.10
C GLU A 323 15.64 34.32 34.30
N HIS A 324 14.80 33.65 33.50
CA HIS A 324 13.34 33.70 33.61
C HIS A 324 12.76 32.67 34.60
N LYS A 325 13.59 32.13 35.51
CA LYS A 325 13.19 31.23 36.61
C LYS A 325 12.48 29.94 36.17
N VAL A 326 12.72 29.48 34.93
CA VAL A 326 12.21 28.20 34.44
C VAL A 326 12.77 27.07 35.30
N ARG A 327 11.89 26.22 35.84
CA ARG A 327 12.31 25.05 36.62
C ARG A 327 12.53 23.85 35.71
N LEU A 328 13.51 23.01 36.06
CA LEU A 328 13.62 21.71 35.45
C LEU A 328 12.45 20.85 35.92
N VAL A 329 11.55 20.49 35.01
CA VAL A 329 10.48 19.52 35.26
C VAL A 329 11.01 18.16 34.82
N PRO A 330 11.24 17.19 35.73
CA PRO A 330 11.61 15.83 35.33
C PRO A 330 10.50 15.23 34.47
N GLU A 331 10.86 14.65 33.32
CA GLU A 331 9.89 13.90 32.51
C GLU A 331 9.32 12.74 33.33
N THR A 332 8.02 12.79 33.61
CA THR A 332 7.29 11.63 34.13
C THR A 332 7.15 10.62 32.99
N PRO A 333 7.71 9.41 33.11
CA PRO A 333 7.58 8.40 32.07
C PRO A 333 6.10 8.13 31.83
N ARG A 334 5.68 8.13 30.56
CA ARG A 334 4.33 7.72 30.19
C ARG A 334 4.12 6.28 30.69
N ALA A 335 2.98 6.02 31.35
CA ALA A 335 2.58 4.68 31.75
C ALA A 335 2.11 3.88 30.52
N TRP A 336 3.02 3.65 29.58
CA TRP A 336 2.79 2.87 28.36
C TRP A 336 3.47 1.51 28.50
N GLU A 337 2.74 0.45 28.16
CA GLU A 337 3.22 -0.92 28.22
C GLU A 337 3.17 -1.54 26.82
N PRO A 338 4.30 -1.98 26.26
CA PRO A 338 4.32 -2.67 24.98
C PRO A 338 3.52 -3.98 25.02
N ASN A 339 2.80 -4.27 23.94
CA ASN A 339 2.16 -5.55 23.67
C ASN A 339 3.21 -6.63 23.41
N SER A 340 4.28 -6.29 22.68
CA SER A 340 5.35 -7.24 22.40
C SER A 340 5.98 -7.78 23.68
N LYS A 341 6.26 -9.08 23.70
CA LYS A 341 6.98 -9.74 24.80
C LYS A 341 8.48 -9.68 24.55
N ARG A 342 8.93 -10.08 23.35
CA ARG A 342 10.34 -10.05 22.95
C ARG A 342 10.93 -8.66 22.96
N TRP A 343 10.25 -7.69 22.36
CA TRP A 343 10.80 -6.36 22.11
C TRP A 343 10.50 -5.36 23.23
N ARG A 344 9.81 -5.80 24.30
CA ARG A 344 9.33 -4.94 25.40
C ARG A 344 10.37 -3.98 25.95
N ALA A 345 11.54 -4.51 26.31
CA ALA A 345 12.60 -3.70 26.92
C ALA A 345 13.17 -2.65 25.95
N GLN A 346 13.32 -3.01 24.67
CA GLN A 346 13.83 -2.10 23.64
C GLN A 346 12.80 -1.04 23.28
N LEU A 347 11.52 -1.41 23.18
CA LEU A 347 10.40 -0.49 22.94
C LEU A 347 10.22 0.49 24.09
N LYS A 348 10.29 0.05 25.35
CA LYS A 348 10.29 0.96 26.52
C LYS A 348 11.45 1.96 26.46
N LYS A 349 12.65 1.49 26.10
CA LYS A 349 13.80 2.38 25.90
C LYS A 349 13.58 3.36 24.76
N LEU A 350 13.00 2.93 23.64
CA LEU A 350 12.71 3.80 22.49
C LEU A 350 11.63 4.84 22.82
N ASP A 351 10.58 4.45 23.53
CA ASP A 351 9.51 5.33 23.99
C ASP A 351 10.04 6.42 24.93
N GLN A 352 10.86 6.05 25.91
CA GLN A 352 11.48 6.99 26.86
C GLN A 352 12.58 7.85 26.24
N MET A 353 13.22 7.39 25.17
CA MET A 353 14.29 8.11 24.51
C MET A 353 13.73 9.23 23.64
N TYR A 354 14.27 10.44 23.76
CA TYR A 354 13.94 11.48 22.79
C TYR A 354 14.43 11.10 21.39
N ARG A 355 13.51 11.17 20.43
CA ARG A 355 13.79 11.07 19.00
C ARG A 355 12.92 12.07 18.26
N PRO A 356 13.48 12.80 17.26
CA PRO A 356 12.66 13.57 16.32
C PRO A 356 11.64 12.66 15.66
N MET A 357 10.40 13.14 15.54
CA MET A 357 9.34 12.43 14.85
C MET A 357 9.52 12.58 13.33
N ILE A 358 9.26 11.50 12.60
CA ILE A 358 9.21 11.45 11.14
C ILE A 358 7.76 11.28 10.75
N GLY A 359 7.05 12.37 10.51
CA GLY A 359 5.59 12.34 10.44
C GLY A 359 5.03 11.82 11.78
N LYS A 360 4.31 10.71 11.77
CA LYS A 360 3.82 10.04 13.00
C LYS A 360 4.77 8.96 13.54
N LEU A 361 5.90 8.72 12.88
CA LEU A 361 6.84 7.66 13.23
C LEU A 361 7.94 8.14 14.18
N LYS A 362 8.11 7.43 15.29
CA LYS A 362 9.29 7.47 16.14
C LYS A 362 10.14 6.23 15.90
N THR A 363 11.35 6.38 15.40
CA THR A 363 12.29 5.25 15.24
C THR A 363 13.72 5.70 15.48
N PHE A 364 14.62 4.75 15.73
CA PHE A 364 16.04 5.01 15.85
C PHE A 364 16.84 3.91 15.15
N PRO A 365 17.41 4.17 13.95
CA PRO A 365 18.16 3.18 13.20
C PRO A 365 19.54 2.95 13.82
N TYR A 366 19.55 2.27 14.96
CA TYR A 366 20.71 1.99 15.78
C TYR A 366 20.71 0.52 16.17
N ILE A 367 21.89 -0.03 16.40
CA ILE A 367 22.08 -1.47 16.63
C ILE A 367 21.23 -2.03 17.78
N GLN A 368 20.97 -1.22 18.82
CA GLN A 368 20.13 -1.63 19.96
C GLN A 368 18.63 -1.66 19.65
N GLN A 369 18.17 -1.10 18.53
CA GLN A 369 16.77 -1.11 18.09
C GLN A 369 16.58 -1.95 16.83
N LYS A 370 17.61 -2.68 16.41
CA LYS A 370 17.60 -3.51 15.21
C LYS A 370 16.86 -4.81 15.48
N ILE A 371 15.89 -5.13 14.61
CA ILE A 371 15.20 -6.43 14.57
C ILE A 371 16.03 -7.37 13.71
N GLN A 372 16.38 -6.93 12.50
CA GLN A 372 17.24 -7.62 11.55
C GLN A 372 17.94 -6.62 10.63
N ASP A 373 18.81 -7.07 9.73
CA ASP A 373 19.47 -6.20 8.76
C ASP A 373 18.46 -5.33 7.99
N GLY A 374 18.59 -4.01 8.11
CA GLY A 374 17.71 -3.05 7.47
C GLY A 374 16.34 -2.81 8.13
N ILE A 375 16.02 -3.52 9.24
CA ILE A 375 14.73 -3.39 9.93
C ILE A 375 14.92 -3.05 11.41
N TYR A 376 14.20 -2.03 11.87
CA TYR A 376 14.30 -1.46 13.21
C TYR A 376 12.95 -1.38 13.91
N LEU A 377 12.96 -1.27 15.24
CA LEU A 377 11.77 -0.98 16.03
C LEU A 377 11.32 0.47 15.81
N GLY A 378 10.00 0.67 15.81
CA GLY A 378 9.39 1.99 15.75
C GLY A 378 8.06 2.06 16.48
N LEU A 379 7.61 3.28 16.72
CA LEU A 379 6.29 3.62 17.22
C LEU A 379 5.63 4.57 16.23
N HIS A 380 4.58 4.11 15.52
CA HIS A 380 3.82 4.95 14.61
C HIS A 380 2.50 5.36 15.26
N GLY A 381 2.35 6.64 15.60
CA GLY A 381 1.19 7.12 16.36
C GLY A 381 0.99 6.42 17.71
N GLY A 382 2.06 5.89 18.31
CA GLY A 382 2.02 5.07 19.53
C GLY A 382 1.81 3.57 19.32
N THR A 383 1.63 3.11 18.07
CA THR A 383 1.51 1.69 17.72
C THR A 383 2.88 1.09 17.44
N GLU A 384 3.16 -0.09 17.98
CA GLU A 384 4.40 -0.84 17.77
C GLU A 384 4.53 -1.32 16.33
N VAL A 385 5.63 -0.98 15.68
CA VAL A 385 5.87 -1.33 14.27
C VAL A 385 7.31 -1.79 14.06
N ALA A 386 7.49 -2.66 13.06
CA ALA A 386 8.78 -2.90 12.44
C ALA A 386 8.97 -1.92 11.28
N VAL A 387 10.14 -1.29 11.19
CA VAL A 387 10.43 -0.20 10.25
C VAL A 387 11.57 -0.61 9.34
N GLN A 388 11.27 -0.76 8.05
CA GLN A 388 12.30 -0.90 7.01
C GLN A 388 12.64 0.48 6.45
N ILE A 389 13.94 0.75 6.32
CA ILE A 389 14.43 2.03 5.82
C ILE A 389 15.14 1.80 4.49
N THR A 390 14.69 2.47 3.44
CA THR A 390 15.25 2.39 2.08
C THR A 390 15.39 3.77 1.46
N HIS A 391 16.13 3.88 0.35
CA HIS A 391 16.14 5.11 -0.44
C HIS A 391 14.78 5.34 -1.10
N SER A 392 14.32 6.60 -1.19
CA SER A 392 12.95 6.91 -1.63
C SER A 392 12.55 6.29 -2.98
N ALA A 393 13.46 6.24 -3.97
CA ALA A 393 13.15 5.66 -5.28
C ALA A 393 12.91 4.15 -5.25
N GLU A 394 13.65 3.42 -4.41
CA GLU A 394 13.44 1.97 -4.19
C GLU A 394 12.22 1.73 -3.30
N GLY A 395 12.07 2.55 -2.26
CA GLY A 395 10.93 2.49 -1.35
C GLY A 395 9.59 2.76 -2.00
N ASP A 396 9.52 3.62 -3.03
CA ASP A 396 8.29 3.87 -3.78
C ASP A 396 7.85 2.64 -4.58
N LYS A 397 8.79 1.93 -5.22
CA LYS A 397 8.50 0.68 -5.94
C LYS A 397 8.05 -0.42 -4.98
N GLU A 398 8.71 -0.52 -3.83
CA GLU A 398 8.36 -1.54 -2.84
C GLU A 398 7.02 -1.25 -2.18
N LYS A 399 6.72 0.03 -1.91
CA LYS A 399 5.41 0.46 -1.43
C LYS A 399 4.29 0.08 -2.42
N GLU A 400 4.47 0.36 -3.71
CA GLU A 400 3.47 0.02 -4.73
C GLU A 400 3.17 -1.49 -4.77
N PHE A 401 4.19 -2.34 -4.62
CA PHE A 401 3.99 -3.77 -4.49
C PHE A 401 3.22 -4.13 -3.21
N LEU A 402 3.66 -3.62 -2.06
CA LEU A 402 3.03 -3.95 -0.77
C LEU A 402 1.57 -3.49 -0.70
N GLU A 403 1.20 -2.42 -1.42
CA GLU A 403 -0.20 -2.00 -1.58
C GLU A 403 -1.04 -3.03 -2.34
N LYS A 404 -0.45 -3.78 -3.28
CA LYS A 404 -1.11 -4.93 -3.95
C LYS A 404 -1.34 -6.10 -2.98
N CYS A 405 -0.50 -6.26 -1.97
CA CYS A 405 -0.66 -7.28 -0.91
C CYS A 405 -1.73 -6.95 0.13
N SER A 406 -2.39 -5.78 0.06
CA SER A 406 -3.38 -5.33 1.06
C SER A 406 -4.53 -6.33 1.31
N HIS A 407 -4.97 -7.04 0.26
CA HIS A 407 -6.06 -8.02 0.29
C HIS A 407 -5.59 -9.45 0.61
N SER A 408 -4.28 -9.70 0.61
CA SER A 408 -3.70 -11.01 0.92
C SER A 408 -3.90 -11.33 2.40
N GLU A 409 -4.10 -12.60 2.75
CA GLU A 409 -4.26 -13.01 4.15
C GLU A 409 -2.94 -13.48 4.77
N HIS A 410 -1.99 -13.92 3.94
CA HIS A 410 -0.78 -14.62 4.36
C HIS A 410 0.52 -13.90 3.93
N LEU A 411 0.40 -12.75 3.28
CA LEU A 411 1.53 -11.87 2.95
C LEU A 411 1.63 -10.72 3.98
N LEU A 412 2.85 -10.33 4.34
CA LEU A 412 3.09 -9.22 5.26
C LEU A 412 2.58 -7.92 4.66
N LYS A 413 1.74 -7.21 5.41
CA LYS A 413 1.07 -5.99 4.95
C LYS A 413 1.84 -4.75 5.36
N LEU A 414 1.86 -3.76 4.48
CA LEU A 414 2.27 -2.41 4.84
C LEU A 414 1.23 -1.80 5.78
N PHE A 415 1.67 -1.40 6.97
CA PHE A 415 0.82 -0.72 7.95
C PHE A 415 0.70 0.77 7.61
N GLN A 416 1.83 1.46 7.49
CA GLN A 416 1.95 2.89 7.20
C GLN A 416 3.30 3.20 6.55
N SER A 417 3.47 4.43 6.07
CA SER A 417 4.68 4.81 5.35
C SER A 417 5.01 6.29 5.55
N GLU A 418 6.27 6.63 5.81
CA GLU A 418 6.72 8.02 5.99
C GLU A 418 7.91 8.34 5.06
N LYS A 419 8.09 9.62 4.71
CA LYS A 419 9.23 10.09 3.91
C LYS A 419 9.95 11.25 4.62
N GLU A 420 11.26 11.11 4.78
CA GLU A 420 12.11 12.21 5.27
C GLU A 420 13.51 12.11 4.66
N LYS A 421 14.09 13.26 4.27
CA LYS A 421 15.51 13.39 3.86
C LYS A 421 15.96 12.40 2.78
N GLY A 422 15.08 12.08 1.83
CA GLY A 422 15.39 11.15 0.72
C GLY A 422 15.35 9.66 1.10
N CYS A 423 14.86 9.35 2.29
CA CYS A 423 14.58 7.99 2.75
C CYS A 423 13.08 7.71 2.77
N MET A 424 12.73 6.45 2.52
CA MET A 424 11.41 5.88 2.72
C MET A 424 11.41 5.03 3.99
N TYR A 425 10.41 5.19 4.83
CA TYR A 425 10.20 4.42 6.05
C TYR A 425 8.93 3.58 5.87
N LEU A 426 9.10 2.29 5.57
CA LEU A 426 7.98 1.35 5.43
C LEU A 426 7.71 0.71 6.80
N CYS A 427 6.52 0.95 7.33
CA CYS A 427 6.12 0.43 8.65
C CYS A 427 5.26 -0.82 8.45
N PHE A 428 5.61 -1.89 9.17
CA PHE A 428 4.92 -3.18 9.16
C PHE A 428 4.42 -3.51 10.56
N PRO A 429 3.39 -4.38 10.69
CA PRO A 429 3.05 -4.99 11.96
C PRO A 429 4.29 -5.63 12.60
N LEU A 430 4.48 -5.40 13.90
CA LEU A 430 5.60 -5.98 14.63
C LEU A 430 5.42 -7.50 14.80
N TRP A 431 6.48 -8.28 14.62
CA TRP A 431 6.50 -9.73 14.81
C TRP A 431 7.39 -10.15 15.98
N GLU A 432 7.04 -11.27 16.62
CA GLU A 432 7.76 -11.82 17.76
C GLU A 432 8.91 -12.73 17.35
N LYS A 433 8.75 -13.50 16.27
CA LYS A 433 9.77 -14.45 15.80
C LYS A 433 9.59 -14.78 14.32
N ASN A 434 10.62 -15.34 13.70
CA ASN A 434 10.48 -16.00 12.41
C ASN A 434 10.28 -17.51 12.55
N LEU A 435 9.95 -18.20 11.45
CA LEU A 435 9.68 -19.64 11.46
C LEU A 435 10.88 -20.47 11.92
N GLN A 436 12.11 -20.08 11.59
CA GLN A 436 13.31 -20.75 12.09
C GLN A 436 13.41 -20.68 13.61
N GLU A 437 13.25 -19.49 14.18
CA GLU A 437 13.26 -19.29 15.63
C GLU A 437 12.10 -20.06 16.30
N HIS A 438 10.91 -20.05 15.70
CA HIS A 438 9.75 -20.77 16.22
C HIS A 438 9.94 -22.29 16.23
N LEU A 439 10.58 -22.85 15.20
CA LEU A 439 10.87 -24.28 15.13
C LEU A 439 12.01 -24.71 16.06
N GLN A 440 12.90 -23.80 16.44
CA GLN A 440 13.98 -24.07 17.40
C GLN A 440 13.54 -23.89 18.86
N ASP A 441 12.42 -23.20 19.09
CA ASP A 441 11.83 -23.01 20.41
C ASP A 441 11.44 -24.34 21.07
N HIS A 442 11.86 -24.61 22.30
CA HIS A 442 11.51 -25.85 23.00
C HIS A 442 10.17 -25.75 23.74
N GLU A 443 9.60 -24.54 23.83
CA GLU A 443 8.33 -24.30 24.51
C GLU A 443 7.15 -24.32 23.51
N GLY A 444 6.22 -25.25 23.72
CA GLY A 444 4.95 -25.33 23.00
C GLY A 444 4.83 -26.45 21.97
N GLN A 445 3.60 -26.93 21.77
CA GLN A 445 3.25 -27.87 20.73
C GLN A 445 3.27 -27.16 19.37
N LYS A 446 4.04 -27.68 18.41
CA LYS A 446 4.19 -27.09 17.07
C LYS A 446 3.27 -27.80 16.10
N ASP A 447 2.36 -27.05 15.50
CA ASP A 447 1.54 -27.56 14.41
C ASP A 447 2.26 -27.37 13.07
N HIS A 448 3.07 -28.37 12.71
CA HIS A 448 3.78 -28.38 11.44
C HIS A 448 2.83 -28.40 10.23
N LYS A 449 1.63 -29.01 10.34
CA LYS A 449 0.67 -29.07 9.23
C LYS A 449 0.08 -27.69 8.96
N ALA A 450 -0.35 -26.98 10.00
CA ALA A 450 -0.86 -25.61 9.87
C ALA A 450 0.20 -24.65 9.30
N ALA A 451 1.45 -24.75 9.77
CA ALA A 451 2.54 -23.93 9.24
C ALA A 451 2.78 -24.15 7.74
N LEU A 452 2.78 -25.41 7.28
CA LEU A 452 2.95 -25.75 5.87
C LEU A 452 1.77 -25.29 5.00
N GLN A 453 0.53 -25.39 5.50
CA GLN A 453 -0.63 -24.85 4.80
C GLN A 453 -0.50 -23.35 4.57
N ILE A 454 -0.09 -22.59 5.60
CA ILE A 454 0.13 -21.14 5.48
C ILE A 454 1.25 -20.83 4.48
N ILE A 455 2.34 -21.60 4.47
CA ILE A 455 3.43 -21.42 3.49
C ILE A 455 2.90 -21.58 2.06
N PHE A 456 2.16 -22.64 1.76
CA PHE A 456 1.62 -22.88 0.42
C PHE A 456 0.61 -21.81 0.02
N GLN A 457 -0.23 -21.40 0.95
CA GLN A 457 -1.23 -20.37 0.76
C GLN A 457 -0.59 -19.00 0.49
N ALA A 458 0.49 -18.64 1.21
CA ALA A 458 1.24 -17.42 0.98
C ALA A 458 1.90 -17.41 -0.41
N LEU A 459 2.52 -18.53 -0.82
CA LEU A 459 3.10 -18.65 -2.16
C LEU A 459 2.04 -18.53 -3.25
N ARG A 460 0.87 -19.17 -3.05
CA ARG A 460 -0.26 -19.08 -3.99
C ARG A 460 -0.74 -17.63 -4.14
N GLU A 461 -0.90 -16.91 -3.03
CA GLU A 461 -1.26 -15.50 -3.05
C GLU A 461 -0.22 -14.66 -3.78
N LEU A 462 1.07 -14.88 -3.52
CA LEU A 462 2.14 -14.14 -4.21
C LEU A 462 2.16 -14.43 -5.72
N HIS A 463 2.03 -15.69 -6.12
CA HIS A 463 1.99 -16.11 -7.52
C HIS A 463 0.75 -15.54 -8.24
N SER A 464 -0.40 -15.47 -7.54
CA SER A 464 -1.61 -14.86 -8.08
C SER A 464 -1.50 -13.35 -8.32
N LEU A 465 -0.60 -12.67 -7.59
CA LEU A 465 -0.23 -11.28 -7.82
C LEU A 465 0.76 -11.11 -9.00
N GLY A 466 1.19 -12.22 -9.62
CA GLY A 466 2.12 -12.23 -10.75
C GLY A 466 3.60 -12.20 -10.37
N PHE A 467 3.94 -12.53 -9.11
CA PHE A 467 5.32 -12.48 -8.61
C PHE A 467 5.79 -13.82 -8.05
N ALA A 468 7.08 -14.11 -8.22
CA ALA A 468 7.80 -15.20 -7.56
C ALA A 468 8.75 -14.63 -6.50
N HIS A 469 8.92 -15.34 -5.39
CA HIS A 469 9.72 -14.86 -4.25
C HIS A 469 11.23 -15.00 -4.50
N GLN A 470 11.67 -16.18 -4.97
CA GLN A 470 13.05 -16.48 -5.37
C GLN A 470 14.11 -16.43 -4.25
N ASP A 471 13.69 -16.40 -2.98
CA ASP A 471 14.59 -16.47 -1.82
C ASP A 471 13.91 -17.12 -0.62
N LEU A 472 13.12 -18.17 -0.85
CA LEU A 472 12.35 -18.78 0.22
C LEU A 472 13.27 -19.37 1.29
N GLN A 473 13.25 -18.74 2.46
CA GLN A 473 14.01 -19.12 3.64
C GLN A 473 13.06 -19.13 4.85
N PRO A 474 13.33 -19.97 5.87
CA PRO A 474 12.55 -19.97 7.10
C PRO A 474 12.45 -18.58 7.77
N ARG A 475 13.51 -17.76 7.67
CA ARG A 475 13.53 -16.41 8.24
C ARG A 475 12.55 -15.42 7.59
N ASN A 476 12.09 -15.71 6.37
CA ASN A 476 11.16 -14.84 5.64
C ASN A 476 9.71 -15.03 6.11
N PHE A 477 9.43 -16.08 6.88
CA PHE A 477 8.11 -16.32 7.47
C PHE A 477 8.10 -15.76 8.89
N VAL A 478 7.42 -14.63 9.07
CA VAL A 478 7.35 -13.92 10.36
C VAL A 478 6.06 -14.26 11.10
N ILE A 479 6.12 -14.33 12.42
CA ILE A 479 5.01 -14.70 13.31
C ILE A 479 4.65 -13.49 14.17
N ASP A 480 3.43 -13.00 14.00
CA ASP A 480 2.93 -11.84 14.72
C ASP A 480 2.62 -12.12 16.20
N LEU A 481 2.11 -11.10 16.89
CA LEU A 481 1.71 -11.17 18.30
C LEU A 481 0.58 -12.18 18.55
N GLY A 482 -0.26 -12.46 17.54
CA GLY A 482 -1.37 -13.41 17.60
C GLY A 482 -0.99 -14.84 17.22
N GLY A 483 0.26 -15.08 16.80
CA GLY A 483 0.74 -16.37 16.35
C GLY A 483 0.49 -16.66 14.86
N LYS A 484 0.02 -15.67 14.09
CA LYS A 484 -0.22 -15.82 12.66
C LYS A 484 1.09 -15.68 11.87
N ILE A 485 1.30 -16.57 10.90
CA ILE A 485 2.47 -16.59 10.03
C ILE A 485 2.20 -15.75 8.78
N TYR A 486 3.17 -14.93 8.39
CA TYR A 486 3.16 -14.14 7.16
C TYR A 486 4.46 -14.34 6.38
N LEU A 487 4.36 -14.44 5.06
CA LEU A 487 5.52 -14.32 4.18
C LEU A 487 5.94 -12.85 4.10
N ALA A 488 7.23 -12.58 4.26
CA ALA A 488 7.85 -11.26 4.27
C ALA A 488 9.13 -11.26 3.43
N ASP A 489 9.88 -10.16 3.49
CA ASP A 489 11.16 -9.96 2.76
C ASP A 489 11.03 -10.07 1.24
N PHE A 490 10.07 -9.31 0.68
CA PHE A 490 9.81 -9.25 -0.75
C PHE A 490 10.80 -8.38 -1.55
N GLY A 491 11.96 -8.05 -0.98
CA GLY A 491 12.90 -7.09 -1.54
C GLY A 491 13.53 -7.51 -2.88
N ASN A 492 14.76 -7.10 -3.13
CA ASN A 492 15.39 -7.10 -4.46
C ASN A 492 15.47 -8.47 -5.20
N LYS A 493 15.14 -9.58 -4.54
CA LYS A 493 15.13 -10.92 -5.13
C LYS A 493 13.80 -11.30 -5.78
N ARG A 494 12.67 -10.66 -5.41
CA ARG A 494 11.36 -10.88 -6.06
C ARG A 494 11.45 -10.66 -7.58
N ARG A 495 10.74 -11.47 -8.37
CA ARG A 495 10.68 -11.39 -9.84
C ARG A 495 9.24 -11.46 -10.35
N SER A 496 8.97 -10.79 -11.48
CA SER A 496 7.69 -10.93 -12.19
C SER A 496 7.63 -12.28 -12.92
N ILE A 497 6.50 -12.97 -12.85
CA ILE A 497 6.28 -14.29 -13.47
C ILE A 497 5.90 -14.16 -14.96
N GLU A 498 5.55 -12.97 -15.47
CA GLU A 498 5.06 -12.79 -16.84
C GLU A 498 6.04 -13.38 -17.88
N GLY A 499 5.61 -14.48 -18.53
CA GLY A 499 6.41 -15.24 -19.50
C GLY A 499 7.52 -16.13 -18.92
N GLN A 500 7.55 -16.37 -17.60
CA GLN A 500 8.64 -17.07 -16.89
C GLN A 500 8.13 -18.14 -15.90
N GLU A 501 7.51 -19.20 -16.40
CA GLU A 501 6.99 -20.32 -15.58
C GLU A 501 8.08 -21.02 -14.74
N GLU A 502 9.34 -20.97 -15.17
CA GLU A 502 10.48 -21.55 -14.44
C GLU A 502 10.70 -20.90 -13.07
N LEU A 503 10.30 -19.63 -12.88
CA LEU A 503 10.41 -18.96 -11.57
C LEU A 503 9.45 -19.58 -10.54
N VAL A 504 8.24 -19.94 -10.98
CA VAL A 504 7.26 -20.64 -10.15
C VAL A 504 7.80 -22.01 -9.75
N LYS A 505 8.36 -22.75 -10.69
CA LYS A 505 8.99 -24.06 -10.41
C LYS A 505 10.12 -23.93 -9.39
N SER A 506 10.97 -22.91 -9.51
CA SER A 506 12.04 -22.65 -8.54
C SER A 506 11.53 -22.36 -7.13
N ASP A 507 10.45 -21.58 -6.98
CA ASP A 507 9.80 -21.38 -5.68
C ASP A 507 9.23 -22.70 -5.12
N LEU A 508 8.63 -23.55 -5.97
CA LEU A 508 8.09 -24.85 -5.55
C LEU A 508 9.20 -25.81 -5.11
N GLU A 509 10.30 -25.88 -5.85
CA GLU A 509 11.49 -26.66 -5.46
C GLU A 509 12.05 -26.17 -4.13
N ALA A 510 12.19 -24.85 -3.92
CA ALA A 510 12.64 -24.29 -2.65
C ALA A 510 11.65 -24.61 -1.51
N SER A 511 10.34 -24.61 -1.78
CA SER A 511 9.32 -24.98 -0.80
C SER A 511 9.39 -26.47 -0.41
N SER A 512 9.89 -27.36 -1.28
CA SER A 512 10.12 -28.77 -0.96
C SER A 512 11.17 -28.94 0.15
N LEU A 513 12.22 -28.12 0.13
CA LEU A 513 13.23 -28.07 1.20
C LEU A 513 12.65 -27.46 2.48
N LEU A 514 11.80 -26.43 2.37
CA LEU A 514 11.08 -25.88 3.52
C LEU A 514 10.19 -26.92 4.19
N VAL A 515 9.50 -27.78 3.42
CA VAL A 515 8.71 -28.88 3.98
C VAL A 515 9.57 -29.77 4.85
N LEU A 516 10.71 -30.25 4.33
CA LEU A 516 11.61 -31.08 5.12
C LEU A 516 12.15 -30.33 6.36
N TYR A 517 12.49 -29.05 6.22
CA TYR A 517 12.99 -28.23 7.32
C TYR A 517 11.97 -28.09 8.45
N VAL A 518 10.70 -27.81 8.13
CA VAL A 518 9.61 -27.72 9.11
C VAL A 518 9.42 -29.06 9.81
N LEU A 519 9.35 -30.16 9.06
CA LEU A 519 9.07 -31.49 9.60
C LEU A 519 10.21 -32.07 10.44
N THR A 520 11.45 -31.67 10.17
CA THR A 520 12.62 -32.00 11.00
C THR A 520 12.79 -31.04 12.18
N GLY A 521 11.90 -30.07 12.33
CA GLY A 521 11.90 -29.10 13.42
C GLY A 521 13.06 -28.09 13.36
N GLY A 522 13.57 -27.80 12.16
CA GLY A 522 14.60 -26.77 11.95
C GLY A 522 15.95 -27.05 12.65
N ARG A 523 16.26 -28.32 12.92
CA ARG A 523 17.48 -28.76 13.64
C ARG A 523 18.76 -28.64 12.83
N LYS A 524 18.67 -28.66 11.51
CA LYS A 524 19.78 -28.52 10.57
C LYS A 524 19.60 -27.27 9.70
N PRO A 525 20.68 -26.68 9.16
CA PRO A 525 20.58 -25.65 8.14
C PRO A 525 19.73 -26.11 6.94
N LEU A 526 18.94 -25.21 6.34
CA LEU A 526 18.00 -25.53 5.25
C LEU A 526 18.66 -26.32 4.10
N GLN A 527 19.90 -25.96 3.76
CA GLN A 527 20.67 -26.56 2.66
C GLN A 527 21.18 -27.99 2.96
N GLU A 528 21.19 -28.38 4.24
CA GLU A 528 21.68 -29.68 4.70
C GLU A 528 20.56 -30.67 5.01
N VAL A 529 19.31 -30.21 5.03
CA VAL A 529 18.16 -31.06 5.33
C VAL A 529 17.93 -32.04 4.18
N VAL A 530 17.86 -33.32 4.52
CA VAL A 530 17.59 -34.39 3.57
C VAL A 530 16.43 -35.26 4.06
N ILE A 531 15.81 -35.99 3.13
CA ILE A 531 14.66 -36.85 3.45
C ILE A 531 14.97 -37.92 4.51
N LYS A 532 16.24 -38.35 4.62
CA LYS A 532 16.72 -39.31 5.62
C LYS A 532 16.66 -38.78 7.05
N ASP A 533 16.46 -37.48 7.23
CA ASP A 533 16.34 -36.85 8.55
C ASP A 533 14.92 -36.98 9.13
N LEU A 534 13.94 -37.40 8.32
CA LEU A 534 12.60 -37.72 8.79
C LEU A 534 12.60 -39.06 9.54
N ALA A 535 11.72 -39.21 10.52
CA ALA A 535 11.53 -40.47 11.21
C ALA A 535 10.92 -41.50 10.24
N PRO A 536 11.63 -42.59 9.87
CA PRO A 536 11.14 -43.55 8.88
C PRO A 536 9.93 -44.35 9.38
N ASN A 537 9.73 -44.40 10.69
CA ASN A 537 8.59 -45.08 11.32
C ASN A 537 7.40 -44.12 11.53
N SER A 538 7.46 -42.89 11.00
CA SER A 538 6.33 -41.95 11.08
C SER A 538 5.17 -42.46 10.21
N PRO A 539 3.92 -42.43 10.71
CA PRO A 539 2.75 -42.82 9.93
C PRO A 539 2.50 -41.92 8.70
N ASP A 540 3.10 -40.73 8.68
CA ASP A 540 3.00 -39.77 7.57
C ASP A 540 4.18 -39.85 6.58
N TYR A 541 5.13 -40.77 6.79
CA TYR A 541 6.40 -40.78 6.04
C TYR A 541 6.20 -40.91 4.52
N MET A 542 5.28 -41.78 4.08
CA MET A 542 5.00 -41.99 2.66
C MET A 542 4.30 -40.79 2.03
N GLU A 543 3.39 -40.15 2.75
CA GLU A 543 2.72 -38.93 2.31
C GLU A 543 3.69 -37.75 2.21
N VAL A 544 4.65 -37.63 3.13
CA VAL A 544 5.68 -36.58 3.06
C VAL A 544 6.61 -36.81 1.87
N LEU A 545 7.03 -38.05 1.63
CA LEU A 545 7.88 -38.41 0.49
C LEU A 545 7.19 -38.02 -0.83
N ASP A 546 5.91 -38.35 -0.98
CA ASP A 546 5.13 -37.99 -2.18
C ASP A 546 4.93 -36.48 -2.32
N LEU A 547 4.67 -35.77 -1.22
CA LEU A 547 4.51 -34.32 -1.22
C LEU A 547 5.79 -33.60 -1.65
N VAL A 548 6.94 -33.98 -1.08
CA VAL A 548 8.24 -33.41 -1.43
C VAL A 548 8.57 -33.70 -2.89
N GLN A 549 8.36 -34.94 -3.35
CA GLN A 549 8.57 -35.30 -4.75
C GLN A 549 7.65 -34.50 -5.69
N SER A 550 6.41 -34.27 -5.29
CA SER A 550 5.42 -33.49 -6.04
C SER A 550 5.78 -32.01 -6.14
N LEU A 551 6.46 -31.44 -5.15
CA LEU A 551 6.96 -30.06 -5.16
C LEU A 551 8.23 -29.93 -6.00
N SER A 552 9.11 -30.93 -5.98
CA SER A 552 10.33 -30.96 -6.80
C SER A 552 10.05 -31.29 -8.28
N SER A 553 8.88 -31.86 -8.60
CA SER A 553 8.42 -32.08 -9.96
C SER A 553 6.95 -31.67 -10.08
N PRO A 554 6.68 -30.35 -10.16
CA PRO A 554 5.33 -29.82 -10.16
C PRO A 554 4.53 -30.36 -11.34
N ASP A 555 3.34 -30.87 -11.05
CA ASP A 555 2.35 -31.22 -12.06
C ASP A 555 1.26 -30.12 -12.14
N GLU A 556 0.26 -30.33 -12.99
CA GLU A 556 -0.82 -29.37 -13.24
C GLU A 556 -1.65 -29.01 -11.99
N ARG A 557 -1.45 -29.68 -10.84
CA ARG A 557 -2.15 -29.36 -9.57
C ARG A 557 -1.82 -27.96 -9.05
N GLY A 558 -0.59 -27.49 -9.28
CA GLY A 558 -0.03 -26.33 -8.60
C GLY A 558 -0.16 -26.40 -7.07
N LEU A 559 -0.02 -25.26 -6.39
CA LEU A 559 -0.11 -25.18 -4.92
C LEU A 559 -1.52 -25.47 -4.37
N GLU A 560 -2.56 -25.21 -5.16
CA GLU A 560 -3.96 -25.44 -4.76
C GLU A 560 -4.24 -26.93 -4.54
N GLY A 561 -3.83 -27.78 -5.48
CA GLY A 561 -3.99 -29.22 -5.33
C GLY A 561 -3.04 -29.81 -4.28
N LEU A 562 -1.85 -29.25 -4.10
CA LEU A 562 -0.90 -29.70 -3.08
C LEU A 562 -1.35 -29.35 -1.66
N SER A 563 -2.10 -28.27 -1.48
CA SER A 563 -2.70 -27.93 -0.19
C SER A 563 -3.78 -28.93 0.26
N LYS A 564 -4.32 -29.74 -0.67
CA LYS A 564 -5.30 -30.81 -0.43
C LYS A 564 -4.66 -32.20 -0.39
N HIS A 565 -3.33 -32.27 -0.40
CA HIS A 565 -2.58 -33.52 -0.43
C HIS A 565 -2.87 -34.41 0.79
N PRO A 566 -2.87 -35.77 0.65
CA PRO A 566 -3.16 -36.70 1.76
C PRO A 566 -2.31 -36.53 3.02
N TYR A 567 -1.16 -35.88 2.91
CA TYR A 567 -0.33 -35.49 4.06
C TYR A 567 -1.13 -34.66 5.09
N PHE A 568 -1.97 -33.73 4.62
CA PHE A 568 -2.77 -32.85 5.48
C PHE A 568 -4.00 -33.53 6.09
N TRP A 569 -4.35 -34.73 5.63
CA TRP A 569 -5.49 -35.48 6.16
C TRP A 569 -5.16 -36.13 7.50
N SER A 570 -6.17 -36.28 8.35
CA SER A 570 -6.06 -37.12 9.54
C SER A 570 -5.96 -38.61 9.16
N ASN A 571 -5.46 -39.45 10.09
CA ASN A 571 -5.43 -40.91 9.88
C ASN A 571 -6.83 -41.46 9.54
N GLN A 572 -7.85 -40.96 10.24
CA GLN A 572 -9.25 -41.33 10.01
C GLN A 572 -9.73 -40.90 8.62
N SER A 573 -9.32 -39.73 8.16
CA SER A 573 -9.69 -39.17 6.87
C SER A 573 -9.07 -39.96 5.72
N ARG A 574 -7.80 -40.39 5.85
CA ARG A 574 -7.17 -41.34 4.91
C ARG A 574 -7.91 -42.67 4.84
N PHE A 575 -8.28 -43.22 5.99
CA PHE A 575 -9.06 -44.45 6.06
C PHE A 575 -10.44 -44.29 5.41
N ASN A 576 -11.13 -43.18 5.68
CA ASN A 576 -12.42 -42.84 5.08
C ASN A 576 -12.34 -42.67 3.57
N PHE A 577 -11.29 -42.00 3.08
CA PHE A 577 -11.00 -41.89 1.65
C PHE A 577 -10.94 -43.27 1.00
N LEU A 578 -10.08 -44.17 1.49
CA LEU A 578 -9.88 -45.52 0.93
C LEU A 578 -11.18 -46.33 0.91
N LYS A 579 -11.97 -46.31 1.98
CA LYS A 579 -13.29 -46.96 2.03
C LYS A 579 -14.27 -46.36 1.02
N SER A 580 -14.29 -45.03 0.90
CA SER A 580 -15.19 -44.33 -0.03
C SER A 580 -14.91 -44.75 -1.48
N ILE A 581 -13.64 -44.97 -1.84
CA ILE A 581 -13.27 -45.39 -3.19
C ILE A 581 -13.89 -46.75 -3.51
N TRP A 582 -13.85 -47.73 -2.60
CA TRP A 582 -14.55 -49.00 -2.81
C TRP A 582 -16.04 -48.79 -3.11
N ASN A 583 -16.72 -47.98 -2.30
CA ASN A 583 -18.15 -47.71 -2.48
C ASN A 583 -18.45 -47.06 -3.85
N LYS A 584 -17.56 -46.21 -4.35
CA LYS A 584 -17.70 -45.55 -5.67
C LYS A 584 -17.40 -46.49 -6.85
N ILE A 585 -16.57 -47.52 -6.68
CA ILE A 585 -16.16 -48.42 -7.77
C ILE A 585 -16.80 -49.82 -7.73
N LYS A 586 -17.55 -50.16 -6.68
CA LYS A 586 -18.07 -51.52 -6.44
C LYS A 586 -18.89 -52.09 -7.60
N ASP A 587 -19.69 -51.25 -8.26
CA ASP A 587 -20.58 -51.64 -9.35
C ASP A 587 -19.91 -51.56 -10.73
N ASN A 588 -18.64 -51.14 -10.78
CA ASN A 588 -17.88 -51.06 -12.02
C ASN A 588 -17.29 -52.45 -12.39
N PRO A 589 -17.67 -53.02 -13.56
CA PRO A 589 -17.18 -54.33 -14.00
C PRO A 589 -15.67 -54.33 -14.28
N ASN A 590 -15.11 -53.17 -14.64
CA ASN A 590 -13.70 -52.96 -14.97
C ASN A 590 -12.92 -52.28 -13.84
N ARG A 591 -13.41 -52.28 -12.59
CA ARG A 591 -12.78 -51.61 -11.44
C ARG A 591 -11.28 -51.88 -11.23
N LYS A 592 -10.76 -53.03 -11.71
CA LYS A 592 -9.33 -53.35 -11.64
C LYS A 592 -8.47 -52.51 -12.59
N SER A 593 -8.99 -52.16 -13.77
CA SER A 593 -8.24 -51.38 -14.76
C SER A 593 -8.09 -49.91 -14.36
N ILE A 594 -8.89 -49.42 -13.40
CA ILE A 594 -8.77 -48.06 -12.84
C ILE A 594 -7.34 -47.79 -12.35
N PHE A 595 -6.74 -48.77 -11.67
CA PHE A 595 -5.40 -48.69 -11.08
C PHE A 595 -4.29 -49.19 -12.03
N GLN A 596 -4.62 -49.51 -13.27
CA GLN A 596 -3.71 -50.09 -14.28
C GLN A 596 -3.65 -49.26 -15.56
N HIS A 597 -4.20 -48.04 -15.55
CA HIS A 597 -4.27 -47.17 -16.72
C HIS A 597 -2.86 -46.73 -17.17
N PRO A 598 -2.56 -46.58 -18.48
CA PRO A 598 -1.22 -46.26 -18.98
C PRO A 598 -0.59 -44.97 -18.42
N ASN A 599 -1.43 -44.01 -18.02
CA ASN A 599 -1.00 -42.74 -17.41
C ASN A 599 -0.80 -42.81 -15.89
N VAL A 600 -1.25 -43.88 -15.24
CA VAL A 600 -0.97 -44.12 -13.82
C VAL A 600 0.50 -44.48 -13.67
N THR A 601 1.13 -43.94 -12.64
CA THR A 601 2.51 -44.22 -12.23
C THR A 601 2.86 -45.69 -12.51
N LYS A 602 3.93 -45.94 -13.28
CA LYS A 602 4.40 -47.30 -13.66
C LYS A 602 4.78 -48.20 -12.46
N LYS A 603 4.52 -47.76 -11.22
CA LYS A 603 4.72 -48.53 -10.00
C LYS A 603 3.64 -49.61 -9.91
N ALA A 604 4.08 -50.86 -9.81
CA ALA A 604 3.18 -51.98 -9.52
C ALA A 604 2.48 -51.75 -8.17
N PHE A 605 1.31 -52.37 -7.99
CA PHE A 605 0.60 -52.35 -6.71
C PHE A 605 1.55 -52.81 -5.58
N PRO A 606 1.77 -52.00 -4.52
CA PRO A 606 2.82 -52.27 -3.53
C PRO A 606 2.61 -53.56 -2.72
N TYR A 607 1.38 -54.09 -2.69
CA TYR A 607 1.01 -55.21 -1.83
C TYR A 607 0.45 -56.42 -2.60
N PRO A 608 1.24 -57.07 -3.48
CA PRO A 608 0.80 -58.18 -4.32
C PRO A 608 0.42 -59.45 -3.54
N GLN A 609 0.71 -59.51 -2.23
CA GLN A 609 0.38 -60.60 -1.32
C GLN A 609 -0.24 -60.09 0.00
N TRP A 610 -1.02 -59.01 -0.05
CA TRP A 610 -1.57 -58.37 1.16
C TRP A 610 -2.32 -59.31 2.11
N THR A 611 -2.94 -60.39 1.62
CA THR A 611 -3.64 -61.38 2.47
C THR A 611 -2.71 -62.07 3.47
N GLU A 612 -1.41 -62.12 3.19
CA GLU A 612 -0.39 -62.70 4.08
C GLU A 612 0.12 -61.69 5.13
N MET A 613 -0.11 -60.40 4.90
CA MET A 613 0.33 -59.30 5.77
C MET A 613 -0.68 -58.97 6.88
N ILE A 614 -1.94 -59.38 6.72
CA ILE A 614 -3.00 -59.16 7.71
C ILE A 614 -3.04 -60.32 8.71
N HIS A 615 -3.43 -60.03 9.95
CA HIS A 615 -3.68 -61.05 10.96
C HIS A 615 -4.64 -62.13 10.43
N LYS A 616 -4.19 -63.39 10.44
CA LYS A 616 -4.96 -64.54 9.90
C LYS A 616 -6.37 -64.67 10.49
N ASP A 617 -6.54 -64.29 11.74
CA ASP A 617 -7.85 -64.32 12.40
C ASP A 617 -8.80 -63.23 11.89
N VAL A 618 -8.28 -62.04 11.58
CA VAL A 618 -9.06 -60.96 10.95
C VAL A 618 -9.55 -61.42 9.58
N LEU A 619 -8.66 -61.98 8.75
CA LEU A 619 -9.05 -62.51 7.45
C LEU A 619 -10.08 -63.64 7.59
N ARG A 620 -9.88 -64.59 8.52
CA ARG A 620 -10.81 -65.71 8.75
C ARG A 620 -12.21 -65.24 9.14
N VAL A 621 -12.31 -64.27 10.04
CA VAL A 621 -13.59 -63.69 10.49
C VAL A 621 -14.26 -62.94 9.35
N MET A 622 -13.49 -62.16 8.57
CA MET A 622 -14.03 -61.39 7.44
C MET A 622 -14.41 -62.26 6.23
N GLU A 623 -13.79 -63.43 6.07
CA GLU A 623 -14.18 -64.42 5.05
C GLU A 623 -15.42 -65.22 5.44
N ASN A 624 -15.68 -65.38 6.75
CA ASN A 624 -16.80 -66.14 7.29
C ASN A 624 -17.59 -65.35 8.36
N PRO A 625 -18.21 -64.22 7.99
CA PRO A 625 -18.95 -63.38 8.93
C PRO A 625 -20.22 -64.08 9.43
N ARG A 626 -20.56 -63.91 10.72
CA ARG A 626 -21.71 -64.57 11.36
C ARG A 626 -23.06 -64.22 10.70
N ASN A 627 -23.19 -63.00 10.17
CA ASN A 627 -24.44 -62.43 9.66
C ASN A 627 -24.39 -62.09 8.16
N ALA A 628 -23.43 -62.61 7.39
CA ALA A 628 -23.31 -62.32 5.96
C ALA A 628 -22.76 -63.51 5.16
N LYS A 629 -22.83 -63.43 3.83
CA LYS A 629 -22.36 -64.51 2.94
C LYS A 629 -20.82 -64.62 2.99
N PRO A 630 -20.28 -65.85 3.02
CA PRO A 630 -18.84 -66.06 2.93
C PRO A 630 -18.24 -65.39 1.70
N THR A 631 -17.13 -64.69 1.88
CA THR A 631 -16.47 -63.91 0.82
C THR A 631 -15.00 -64.21 0.82
N LYS A 632 -14.48 -64.78 -0.28
CA LYS A 632 -13.04 -64.99 -0.44
C LYS A 632 -12.36 -63.75 -1.00
N TYR A 633 -11.31 -63.27 -0.33
CA TYR A 633 -10.51 -62.15 -0.81
C TYR A 633 -9.40 -62.63 -1.76
N ARG A 634 -9.02 -61.77 -2.71
CA ARG A 634 -7.91 -62.02 -3.66
C ARG A 634 -6.87 -60.93 -3.48
N ASN A 635 -5.62 -61.24 -3.82
CA ASN A 635 -4.52 -60.27 -3.73
C ASN A 635 -4.57 -59.24 -4.87
N ASP A 636 -5.48 -58.28 -4.75
CA ASP A 636 -5.51 -57.07 -5.56
C ASP A 636 -6.03 -55.87 -4.75
N VAL A 637 -5.71 -54.66 -5.22
CA VAL A 637 -6.08 -53.39 -4.56
C VAL A 637 -7.58 -53.28 -4.32
N THR A 638 -8.42 -53.72 -5.26
CA THR A 638 -9.88 -53.58 -5.11
C THR A 638 -10.42 -54.45 -3.99
N GLN A 639 -9.86 -55.64 -3.78
CA GLN A 639 -10.25 -56.52 -2.68
C GLN A 639 -9.70 -56.06 -1.34
N LEU A 640 -8.53 -55.38 -1.30
CA LEU A 640 -8.04 -54.74 -0.08
C LEU A 640 -8.96 -53.59 0.34
N LEU A 641 -9.35 -52.71 -0.59
CA LEU A 641 -10.31 -51.62 -0.31
C LEU A 641 -11.67 -52.16 0.15
N ARG A 642 -12.13 -53.26 -0.46
CA ARG A 642 -13.35 -53.97 -0.02
C ARG A 642 -13.24 -54.48 1.41
N LEU A 643 -12.09 -55.09 1.76
CA LEU A 643 -11.87 -55.59 3.13
C LEU A 643 -11.94 -54.46 4.14
N MET A 644 -11.24 -53.34 3.89
CA MET A 644 -11.24 -52.17 4.77
C MET A 644 -12.66 -51.63 5.00
N ARG A 645 -13.46 -51.49 3.93
CA ARG A 645 -14.86 -51.07 4.03
C ARG A 645 -15.71 -52.07 4.80
N ASN A 646 -15.54 -53.37 4.55
CA ASN A 646 -16.33 -54.40 5.21
C ASN A 646 -16.01 -54.49 6.71
N MET A 647 -14.75 -54.33 7.11
CA MET A 647 -14.36 -54.32 8.52
C MET A 647 -14.97 -53.14 9.27
N ASP A 648 -15.03 -51.97 8.63
CA ASP A 648 -15.62 -50.77 9.24
C ASP A 648 -17.14 -50.86 9.41
N GLU A 649 -17.84 -51.46 8.43
CA GLU A 649 -19.30 -51.65 8.50
C GLU A 649 -19.74 -52.82 9.38
N HIS A 650 -18.90 -53.85 9.49
CA HIS A 650 -19.16 -55.05 10.29
C HIS A 650 -18.17 -55.13 11.44
N LYS A 651 -18.18 -54.11 12.30
CA LYS A 651 -17.32 -54.06 13.48
C LYS A 651 -17.52 -55.32 14.33
N ASP A 652 -16.41 -55.99 14.62
CA ASP A 652 -16.37 -57.18 15.46
C ASP A 652 -15.50 -56.87 16.68
N GLU A 653 -16.05 -57.00 17.88
CA GLU A 653 -15.33 -56.71 19.13
C GLU A 653 -14.07 -57.57 19.30
N GLY A 654 -14.08 -58.80 18.79
CA GLY A 654 -12.91 -59.69 18.80
C GLY A 654 -11.80 -59.21 17.86
N ILE A 655 -12.16 -58.63 16.71
CA ILE A 655 -11.21 -57.95 15.82
C ILE A 655 -10.68 -56.67 16.49
N SER A 656 -11.55 -55.79 16.98
CA SER A 656 -11.16 -54.52 17.62
C SER A 656 -10.23 -54.71 18.81
N ASN A 657 -10.50 -55.71 19.68
CA ASN A 657 -9.63 -56.03 20.81
C ASN A 657 -8.23 -56.52 20.38
N LYS A 658 -8.08 -56.99 19.14
CA LYS A 658 -6.85 -57.60 18.64
C LYS A 658 -5.99 -56.62 17.84
N ILE A 659 -6.60 -55.75 17.06
CA ILE A 659 -5.89 -54.82 16.15
C ILE A 659 -6.02 -53.35 16.56
N GLY A 660 -6.82 -53.03 17.57
CA GLY A 660 -7.03 -51.66 18.02
C GLY A 660 -7.88 -50.85 17.03
N ASP A 661 -7.50 -49.58 16.84
CA ASP A 661 -8.16 -48.71 15.87
C ASP A 661 -7.88 -49.18 14.44
N TYR A 662 -8.95 -49.25 13.64
CA TYR A 662 -8.84 -49.78 12.28
C TYR A 662 -8.06 -48.84 11.36
N ALA A 663 -8.19 -47.52 11.53
CA ALA A 663 -7.47 -46.57 10.70
C ALA A 663 -5.97 -46.64 10.99
N GLU A 664 -5.57 -46.69 12.27
CA GLU A 664 -4.18 -46.89 12.68
C GLU A 664 -3.64 -48.23 12.17
N TYR A 665 -4.36 -49.34 12.39
CA TYR A 665 -3.93 -50.67 11.95
C TYR A 665 -3.64 -50.73 10.45
N PHE A 666 -4.54 -50.20 9.60
CA PHE A 666 -4.36 -50.27 8.16
C PHE A 666 -3.25 -49.34 7.65
N LEU A 667 -3.05 -48.18 8.28
CA LEU A 667 -1.96 -47.28 7.93
C LEU A 667 -0.60 -47.85 8.36
N GLU A 668 -0.54 -48.59 9.47
CA GLU A 668 0.68 -49.30 9.90
C GLU A 668 1.02 -50.49 8.99
N VAL A 669 0.04 -51.31 8.62
CA VAL A 669 0.27 -52.50 7.79
C VAL A 669 0.48 -52.13 6.32
N PHE A 670 -0.17 -51.07 5.84
CA PHE A 670 -0.15 -50.64 4.44
C PHE A 670 0.16 -49.13 4.26
N PRO A 671 1.34 -48.66 4.67
CA PRO A 671 1.69 -47.23 4.68
C PRO A 671 1.69 -46.56 3.30
N GLU A 672 1.84 -47.32 2.20
CA GLU A 672 1.87 -46.77 0.84
C GLU A 672 0.48 -46.72 0.18
N LEU A 673 -0.54 -47.33 0.80
CA LEU A 673 -1.82 -47.58 0.15
C LEU A 673 -2.56 -46.28 -0.18
N THR A 674 -2.57 -45.32 0.74
CA THR A 674 -3.24 -44.03 0.56
C THR A 674 -2.70 -43.29 -0.65
N ILE A 675 -1.38 -43.09 -0.70
CA ILE A 675 -0.70 -42.41 -1.79
C ILE A 675 -0.83 -43.18 -3.10
N TYR A 676 -0.70 -44.52 -3.08
CA TYR A 676 -0.90 -45.33 -4.28
C TYR A 676 -2.28 -45.13 -4.89
N VAL A 677 -3.34 -45.22 -4.07
CA VAL A 677 -4.74 -45.05 -4.54
C VAL A 677 -4.98 -43.61 -5.00
N TYR A 678 -4.54 -42.63 -4.22
CA TYR A 678 -4.65 -41.21 -4.57
C TYR A 678 -3.99 -40.87 -5.90
N ASN A 679 -2.73 -41.28 -6.09
CA ASN A 679 -1.98 -41.06 -7.33
C ASN A 679 -2.58 -41.83 -8.51
N SER A 680 -3.04 -43.06 -8.30
CA SER A 680 -3.69 -43.84 -9.35
C SER A 680 -4.99 -43.21 -9.85
N LEU A 681 -5.78 -42.65 -8.94
CA LEU A 681 -7.03 -41.99 -9.31
C LEU A 681 -6.76 -40.66 -10.02
N ARG A 682 -5.91 -39.80 -9.43
CA ARG A 682 -5.65 -38.46 -9.98
C ARG A 682 -5.00 -38.49 -11.37
N GLN A 683 -4.13 -39.47 -11.63
CA GLN A 683 -3.47 -39.63 -12.93
C GLN A 683 -4.35 -40.33 -13.98
N ASN A 684 -5.52 -40.81 -13.57
CA ASN A 684 -6.48 -41.43 -14.46
C ASN A 684 -7.49 -40.38 -14.96
N PRO A 685 -7.49 -40.03 -16.26
CA PRO A 685 -8.35 -38.96 -16.79
C PRO A 685 -9.85 -39.18 -16.55
N THR A 686 -10.29 -40.44 -16.46
CA THR A 686 -11.69 -40.79 -16.26
C THR A 686 -12.11 -40.74 -14.78
N TYR A 687 -11.16 -40.98 -13.86
CA TYR A 687 -11.45 -41.18 -12.43
C TYR A 687 -10.73 -40.16 -11.52
N SER A 688 -10.13 -39.12 -12.08
CA SER A 688 -9.42 -38.06 -11.34
C SER A 688 -10.30 -37.37 -10.31
N HIS A 689 -11.56 -37.11 -10.63
CA HIS A 689 -12.57 -36.55 -9.73
C HIS A 689 -12.82 -37.39 -8.46
N LEU A 690 -12.43 -38.66 -8.44
CA LEU A 690 -12.54 -39.50 -7.25
C LEU A 690 -11.44 -39.22 -6.21
N ALA A 691 -10.33 -38.60 -6.64
CA ALA A 691 -9.23 -38.19 -5.77
C ALA A 691 -9.54 -36.88 -5.01
N ASP A 692 -10.53 -36.11 -5.46
CA ASP A 692 -11.02 -34.90 -4.78
C ASP A 692 -11.82 -35.30 -3.53
N PHE A 693 -11.11 -35.62 -2.46
CA PHE A 693 -11.67 -35.91 -1.15
C PHE A 693 -11.69 -34.63 -0.32
N GLN A 694 -12.89 -34.16 0.02
CA GLN A 694 -13.05 -33.14 1.06
C GLN A 694 -13.11 -33.84 2.40
N ASP A 695 -12.16 -33.52 3.26
CA ASP A 695 -12.18 -33.97 4.65
C ASP A 695 -13.40 -33.34 5.34
N PRO A 696 -14.36 -34.13 5.86
CA PRO A 696 -15.54 -33.58 6.54
C PRO A 696 -15.26 -33.17 8.00
N SER A 697 -14.00 -33.14 8.43
CA SER A 697 -13.55 -32.85 9.79
C SER A 697 -13.50 -31.36 10.11
#